data_AF-A0A257LXX8-F1
#
_entry.id   AF-A0A257LXX8-F1
#
_cell.length_a   1.000
_cell.length_b   1.000
_cell.length_c   1.000
_cell.angle_alpha   90.00
_cell.angle_beta   90.00
_cell.angle_gamma   90.00
#
_symmetry.space_group_name_H-M   'P 1'
#
loop_
_entity.id
_entity.type
_entity.pdbx_description
1 polymer ?
#
loop_
_entity_poly.entity_id
_entity_poly.type
_entity_poly.pdbx_seq_one_letter_code
_entity_poly.pdbx_strand_id
1 'polypeptide(L)'
;MWTTLKPWQSCGISIAISLMIGGTTASANPILTSWFTRNSSQYCRVIQSGSLTTPVTTWPASGVTNNNTGSSSQALPAYADVQRIRYTSTDVYINANGLASYTMGPWFTNSGGLFGFWPISRDYQIRITRSPVAATSKARHTGGMIGMMVNGVAIYDLGDAFAFNQSATPTVATNVTGTDGMGSAGIWSRDALAVEVVTFDPGFAHQPGSNGQYHYHAEPKALRYQLGDNMKATYNASTNTNTYTEDTTNLHHSPILGWCYDGYPIYGPYGYSVANNPTSSITRMRTGFVLRNGSNGTQNLVATGRTTYPKWAAVVWKVSNPSGVNPVSLSASQWGPATTYQTNGPGGTTTYSLGRYAPDYDYLGDLGYTQGTAFDLDQYNGRFCVTPEFPAGTYAYFTAIDSSGNTVFPHLLGKQYYGTSNAGNATTVPGTAVELFNGGPNTKESSQAPVVDKSNGDVTLVWSSVEGGTYKVEASNNLQSWTTINAAKAADANSTKTVYKETGAALSSSKRFYRISRALRSLIVLLLYPTFTIHACVSNKSLTNPRFHLQCCGFDRHSGESQPNQNTIMKKPSILIALALGAFPVLTLAQETPTAPQPPTGGGGRPGGQGGGPGAQGGPGGQRIVSPLIEALDSNKDGVIDAVEIAQAADSLKKLDKNADGKLTEDEFRPVRPGGLGGQGRGQGGPGQGGPSGPAPESPPAQP
;
A
#
# COMPACT_ATOMS: atom_id res chain seq x y z
N MET A 1 -51.75 -37.42 -13.04
CA MET A 1 -51.94 -38.88 -12.99
C MET A 1 -51.67 -39.45 -14.38
N TRP A 2 -50.71 -40.39 -14.46
CA TRP A 2 -50.69 -41.60 -15.33
C TRP A 2 -50.92 -41.46 -16.86
N THR A 3 -50.14 -42.02 -17.80
CA THR A 3 -48.88 -42.79 -17.84
C THR A 3 -48.59 -43.14 -19.33
N THR A 4 -47.30 -43.05 -19.72
CA THR A 4 -46.51 -43.97 -20.60
C THR A 4 -46.92 -44.33 -22.04
N LEU A 5 -45.97 -44.21 -22.99
CA LEU A 5 -45.06 -45.30 -23.44
C LEU A 5 -43.97 -44.80 -24.44
N LYS A 6 -42.72 -45.27 -24.25
CA LYS A 6 -41.46 -45.09 -25.03
C LYS A 6 -41.42 -46.06 -26.26
N PRO A 7 -40.27 -46.42 -26.92
CA PRO A 7 -38.91 -45.86 -27.12
C PRO A 7 -38.54 -45.75 -28.64
N TRP A 8 -37.35 -45.33 -29.10
CA TRP A 8 -36.17 -46.17 -29.40
C TRP A 8 -34.91 -45.30 -29.65
N GLN A 9 -33.80 -45.74 -29.06
CA GLN A 9 -32.44 -45.21 -29.17
C GLN A 9 -31.66 -45.92 -30.28
N SER A 10 -30.63 -45.21 -30.80
CA SER A 10 -29.26 -45.65 -31.18
C SER A 10 -28.80 -44.80 -32.39
N CYS A 11 -27.55 -44.43 -32.61
CA CYS A 11 -26.28 -44.46 -31.88
C CYS A 11 -25.38 -43.43 -32.62
N GLY A 12 -24.51 -42.71 -31.91
CA GLY A 12 -23.59 -41.75 -32.51
C GLY A 12 -22.57 -41.29 -31.50
N ILE A 13 -21.61 -42.16 -31.20
CA ILE A 13 -20.49 -41.90 -30.29
C ILE A 13 -19.55 -40.90 -30.99
N SER A 14 -19.41 -39.70 -30.43
CA SER A 14 -18.27 -38.81 -30.67
C SER A 14 -17.52 -38.69 -29.36
N ILE A 15 -16.33 -39.28 -29.32
CA ILE A 15 -15.41 -39.23 -28.19
C ILE A 15 -14.84 -37.80 -28.15
N ALA A 16 -15.38 -36.96 -27.26
CA ALA A 16 -14.75 -35.70 -26.90
C ALA A 16 -13.61 -36.01 -25.93
N ILE A 17 -12.38 -35.93 -26.42
CA ILE A 17 -11.18 -35.88 -25.58
C ILE A 17 -11.22 -34.52 -24.88
N SER A 18 -11.78 -34.48 -23.68
CA SER A 18 -11.63 -33.34 -22.77
C SER A 18 -10.18 -33.28 -22.32
N LEU A 19 -9.39 -32.48 -23.03
CA LEU A 19 -8.09 -32.04 -22.57
C LEU A 19 -8.34 -31.18 -21.32
N MET A 20 -8.27 -31.80 -20.14
CA MET A 20 -8.19 -31.08 -18.87
C MET A 20 -6.85 -30.34 -18.83
N ILE A 21 -6.82 -29.16 -19.44
CA ILE A 21 -5.83 -28.15 -19.10
C ILE A 21 -6.16 -27.79 -17.66
N GLY A 22 -5.39 -28.35 -16.73
CA GLY A 22 -5.32 -27.87 -15.36
C GLY A 22 -4.85 -26.43 -15.40
N GLY A 23 -5.77 -25.50 -15.63
CA GLY A 23 -5.55 -24.10 -15.39
C GLY A 23 -5.34 -23.98 -13.89
N THR A 24 -4.08 -23.94 -13.47
CA THR A 24 -3.74 -23.24 -12.24
C THR A 24 -4.30 -21.84 -12.43
N THR A 25 -5.45 -21.55 -11.83
CA THR A 25 -5.88 -20.16 -11.66
C THR A 25 -4.73 -19.49 -10.95
N ALA A 26 -3.94 -18.69 -11.68
CA ALA A 26 -2.92 -17.87 -11.07
C ALA A 26 -3.66 -17.06 -9.99
N SER A 27 -3.41 -17.39 -8.72
CA SER A 27 -4.01 -16.64 -7.62
C SER A 27 -3.66 -15.18 -7.85
N ALA A 28 -4.67 -14.33 -8.02
CA ALA A 28 -4.45 -12.91 -8.20
C ALA A 28 -3.52 -12.43 -7.07
N ASN A 29 -2.46 -11.70 -7.39
CA ASN A 29 -1.61 -11.11 -6.37
C ASN A 29 -2.39 -9.96 -5.73
N PRO A 30 -2.86 -10.07 -4.47
CA PRO A 30 -3.86 -9.13 -3.95
C PRO A 30 -3.37 -7.69 -3.94
N ILE A 31 -2.07 -7.47 -3.71
CA ILE A 31 -1.45 -6.14 -3.74
C ILE A 31 -1.39 -5.51 -5.13
N LEU A 32 -1.55 -6.28 -6.20
CA LEU A 32 -1.62 -5.74 -7.55
C LEU A 32 -3.07 -5.46 -7.98
N THR A 33 -4.03 -6.19 -7.42
CA THR A 33 -5.43 -6.17 -7.88
C THR A 33 -6.39 -5.41 -6.97
N SER A 34 -5.99 -5.02 -5.75
CA SER A 34 -6.88 -4.35 -4.80
C SER A 34 -7.05 -2.84 -5.02
N TRP A 35 -6.19 -2.20 -5.83
CA TRP A 35 -6.20 -0.75 -6.02
C TRP A 35 -7.47 -0.26 -6.73
N PHE A 36 -8.09 0.79 -6.19
CA PHE A 36 -9.30 1.38 -6.74
C PHE A 36 -8.94 2.33 -7.90
N THR A 37 -9.20 1.87 -9.12
CA THR A 37 -8.89 2.59 -10.36
C THR A 37 -10.13 3.01 -11.15
N ARG A 38 -11.31 2.54 -10.75
CA ARG A 38 -12.57 2.66 -11.50
C ARG A 38 -12.92 4.11 -11.85
N ASN A 39 -12.71 5.04 -10.93
CA ASN A 39 -13.07 6.45 -11.08
C ASN A 39 -11.87 7.35 -11.32
N SER A 40 -10.70 6.77 -11.65
CA SER A 40 -9.45 7.53 -11.81
C SER A 40 -9.49 8.59 -12.92
N SER A 41 -10.47 8.52 -13.83
CA SER A 41 -10.68 9.47 -14.91
C SER A 41 -11.66 10.60 -14.58
N GLN A 42 -12.21 10.61 -13.37
CA GLN A 42 -13.09 11.68 -12.85
C GLN A 42 -12.29 12.71 -12.05
N TYR A 43 -12.79 13.94 -11.99
CA TYR A 43 -12.23 14.95 -11.11
C TYR A 43 -12.66 14.78 -9.65
N CYS A 44 -11.75 15.12 -8.74
CA CYS A 44 -12.02 15.25 -7.32
C CYS A 44 -13.05 16.35 -7.08
N ARG A 45 -13.88 16.19 -6.05
CA ARG A 45 -14.94 17.15 -5.70
C ARG A 45 -14.97 17.43 -4.21
N VAL A 46 -15.25 18.68 -3.88
CA VAL A 46 -15.36 19.16 -2.48
C VAL A 46 -16.67 19.90 -2.27
N ILE A 47 -17.35 19.59 -1.16
CA ILE A 47 -18.35 20.49 -0.55
C ILE A 47 -17.60 21.47 0.35
N GLN A 48 -17.77 22.77 0.11
CA GLN A 48 -16.96 23.78 0.77
C GLN A 48 -17.55 24.25 2.10
N SER A 49 -18.87 24.12 2.31
CA SER A 49 -19.53 24.44 3.57
C SER A 49 -20.91 23.80 3.66
N GLY A 50 -21.56 23.90 4.82
CA GLY A 50 -22.96 23.50 4.99
C GLY A 50 -23.97 24.33 4.19
N SER A 51 -23.58 25.50 3.67
CA SER A 51 -24.41 26.37 2.84
C SER A 51 -24.01 26.37 1.35
N LEU A 52 -22.74 26.05 1.05
CA LEU A 52 -22.21 25.90 -0.32
C LEU A 52 -22.15 24.42 -0.66
N THR A 53 -23.31 23.89 -1.01
CA THR A 53 -23.58 22.45 -1.14
C THR A 53 -23.45 21.94 -2.57
N THR A 54 -23.07 22.80 -3.52
CA THR A 54 -22.70 22.37 -4.86
C THR A 54 -21.25 21.88 -4.85
N PRO A 55 -20.96 20.62 -5.22
CA PRO A 55 -19.60 20.12 -5.26
C PRO A 55 -18.81 20.84 -6.34
N VAL A 56 -17.60 21.30 -6.00
CA VAL A 56 -16.70 21.99 -6.92
C VAL A 56 -15.46 21.16 -7.20
N THR A 57 -14.89 21.31 -8.40
CA THR A 57 -13.64 20.63 -8.82
C THR A 57 -12.38 21.47 -8.61
N THR A 58 -12.56 22.72 -8.19
CA THR A 58 -11.49 23.67 -7.83
C THR A 58 -11.94 24.43 -6.59
N TRP A 59 -11.04 24.68 -5.65
CA TRP A 59 -11.40 25.29 -4.37
C TRP A 59 -10.21 26.03 -3.73
N PRO A 60 -10.47 27.00 -2.83
CA PRO A 60 -11.80 27.53 -2.50
C PRO A 60 -12.39 28.38 -3.63
N ALA A 61 -13.71 28.29 -3.85
CA ALA A 61 -14.46 29.25 -4.67
C ALA A 61 -14.33 30.68 -4.12
N SER A 62 -14.46 31.66 -5.03
CA SER A 62 -14.43 33.09 -4.69
C SER A 62 -15.45 33.43 -3.59
N GLY A 63 -15.03 34.24 -2.62
CA GLY A 63 -15.88 34.67 -1.50
C GLY A 63 -15.97 33.69 -0.32
N VAL A 64 -15.37 32.50 -0.41
CA VAL A 64 -15.24 31.61 0.75
C VAL A 64 -14.13 32.11 1.66
N THR A 65 -14.51 32.75 2.76
CA THR A 65 -13.59 33.19 3.82
C THR A 65 -13.24 32.01 4.72
N ASN A 66 -11.98 31.57 4.66
CA ASN A 66 -11.40 30.70 5.68
C ASN A 66 -10.70 31.59 6.72
N ASN A 67 -11.08 31.51 7.99
CA ASN A 67 -10.48 32.32 9.06
C ASN A 67 -9.05 31.84 9.44
N ASN A 68 -8.29 31.26 8.51
CA ASN A 68 -6.92 30.80 8.75
C ASN A 68 -6.07 30.79 7.46
N THR A 69 -4.85 31.32 7.54
CA THR A 69 -3.93 31.67 6.44
C THR A 69 -3.14 30.50 5.83
N GLY A 70 -3.73 29.29 5.77
CA GLY A 70 -3.16 28.17 5.02
C GLY A 70 -3.46 28.31 3.53
N SER A 71 -2.70 29.14 2.81
CA SER A 71 -2.95 29.69 1.46
C SER A 71 -3.08 28.70 0.27
N SER A 72 -3.31 27.43 0.55
CA SER A 72 -3.32 26.35 -0.43
C SER A 72 -4.66 26.30 -1.17
N SER A 73 -4.63 26.46 -2.50
CA SER A 73 -5.80 26.35 -3.38
C SER A 73 -5.59 25.27 -4.44
N GLN A 74 -6.66 24.52 -4.73
CA GLN A 74 -6.72 23.62 -5.87
C GLN A 74 -7.21 24.43 -7.08
N ALA A 75 -6.29 25.18 -7.71
CA ALA A 75 -6.62 26.09 -8.82
C ALA A 75 -6.99 25.37 -10.12
N LEU A 76 -6.56 24.11 -10.29
CA LEU A 76 -6.87 23.27 -11.45
C LEU A 76 -7.55 21.98 -10.98
N PRO A 77 -8.52 21.44 -11.73
CA PRO A 77 -9.10 20.14 -11.42
C PRO A 77 -8.02 19.05 -11.32
N ALA A 78 -8.16 18.16 -10.34
CA ALA A 78 -7.29 17.02 -10.16
C ALA A 78 -8.08 15.72 -10.36
N TYR A 79 -7.49 14.73 -11.04
CA TYR A 79 -8.11 13.42 -11.23
C TYR A 79 -8.06 12.60 -9.95
N ALA A 80 -9.19 12.05 -9.53
CA ALA A 80 -9.33 11.34 -8.27
C ALA A 80 -8.69 9.96 -8.27
N ASP A 81 -8.48 9.41 -7.08
CA ASP A 81 -8.01 8.06 -6.83
C ASP A 81 -6.62 7.72 -7.42
N VAL A 82 -6.28 6.42 -7.49
CA VAL A 82 -5.01 5.91 -8.02
C VAL A 82 -4.86 6.26 -9.50
N GLN A 83 -3.72 6.87 -9.84
CA GLN A 83 -3.39 7.33 -11.19
C GLN A 83 -2.48 6.37 -11.93
N ARG A 84 -1.60 5.63 -11.24
CA ARG A 84 -0.68 4.69 -11.90
C ARG A 84 -0.32 3.53 -10.99
N ILE A 85 -0.20 2.34 -11.57
CA ILE A 85 0.28 1.14 -10.88
C ILE A 85 1.38 0.52 -11.73
N ARG A 86 2.55 0.36 -11.14
CA ARG A 86 3.71 -0.30 -11.73
C ARG A 86 4.24 -1.35 -10.77
N TYR A 87 4.91 -2.39 -11.26
CA TYR A 87 5.44 -3.43 -10.38
C TYR A 87 6.69 -4.10 -10.95
N THR A 88 7.55 -4.57 -10.05
CA THR A 88 8.61 -5.55 -10.32
C THR A 88 8.22 -6.88 -9.71
N SER A 89 9.07 -7.91 -9.77
CA SER A 89 8.84 -9.17 -9.07
C SER A 89 8.70 -9.00 -7.54
N THR A 90 9.35 -7.99 -6.96
CA THR A 90 9.46 -7.79 -5.50
C THR A 90 8.57 -6.68 -4.96
N ASP A 91 8.19 -5.71 -5.78
CA ASP A 91 7.60 -4.45 -5.30
C ASP A 91 6.46 -3.97 -6.19
N VAL A 92 5.52 -3.24 -5.58
CA VAL A 92 4.53 -2.43 -6.29
C VAL A 92 4.84 -0.95 -6.07
N TYR A 93 4.62 -0.15 -7.12
CA TYR A 93 4.79 1.29 -7.13
C TYR A 93 3.47 1.93 -7.53
N ILE A 94 3.00 2.86 -6.70
CA ILE A 94 1.70 3.50 -6.90
C ILE A 94 1.88 5.00 -7.01
N ASN A 95 1.25 5.58 -8.03
CA ASN A 95 1.06 7.02 -8.11
C ASN A 95 -0.39 7.37 -7.81
N ALA A 96 -0.58 8.32 -6.90
CA ALA A 96 -1.88 8.87 -6.56
C ALA A 96 -1.73 10.34 -6.19
N ASN A 97 -2.83 11.08 -6.28
CA ASN A 97 -2.83 12.49 -5.92
C ASN A 97 -3.26 12.76 -4.47
N GLY A 98 -3.61 11.71 -3.71
CA GLY A 98 -4.06 11.82 -2.32
C GLY A 98 -5.52 12.21 -2.14
N LEU A 99 -6.31 12.34 -3.21
CA LEU A 99 -7.72 12.78 -3.17
C LEU A 99 -8.64 11.67 -3.69
N ALA A 100 -9.84 11.58 -3.12
CA ALA A 100 -10.81 10.53 -3.45
C ALA A 100 -11.86 10.97 -4.49
N SER A 101 -12.49 9.98 -5.16
CA SER A 101 -13.58 10.24 -6.11
C SER A 101 -14.96 10.38 -5.47
N TYR A 102 -15.14 9.96 -4.23
CA TYR A 102 -16.31 10.37 -3.46
C TYR A 102 -16.20 11.87 -3.14
N THR A 103 -17.33 12.55 -2.95
CA THR A 103 -17.32 13.97 -2.60
C THR A 103 -16.74 14.17 -1.20
N MET A 104 -15.63 14.92 -1.10
CA MET A 104 -14.94 15.22 0.15
C MET A 104 -15.53 16.45 0.84
N GLY A 105 -15.23 16.59 2.13
CA GLY A 105 -15.70 17.71 2.92
C GLY A 105 -17.22 17.71 3.14
N PRO A 106 -17.76 18.78 3.74
CA PRO A 106 -17.04 19.91 4.32
C PRO A 106 -16.32 19.52 5.63
N TRP A 107 -15.42 20.39 6.09
CA TRP A 107 -14.69 20.24 7.36
C TRP A 107 -15.01 21.42 8.29
N PHE A 108 -15.27 21.13 9.55
CA PHE A 108 -15.71 22.13 10.53
C PHE A 108 -14.78 22.20 11.73
N THR A 109 -14.98 23.25 12.54
CA THR A 109 -14.35 23.43 13.86
C THR A 109 -15.40 23.18 14.95
N ASN A 110 -14.96 23.06 16.21
CA ASN A 110 -15.86 22.91 17.36
C ASN A 110 -16.90 24.04 17.49
N SER A 111 -16.61 25.24 16.99
CA SER A 111 -17.54 26.38 17.00
C SER A 111 -18.48 26.41 15.79
N GLY A 112 -18.45 25.39 14.92
CA GLY A 112 -19.26 25.30 13.71
C GLY A 112 -18.74 26.10 12.51
N GLY A 113 -17.62 26.83 12.66
CA GLY A 113 -16.95 27.52 11.56
C GLY A 113 -16.17 26.55 10.65
N LEU A 114 -15.90 26.95 9.41
CA LEU A 114 -15.09 26.15 8.48
C LEU A 114 -13.68 25.90 9.01
N PHE A 115 -13.23 24.66 8.88
CA PHE A 115 -11.84 24.34 9.14
C PHE A 115 -10.93 25.03 8.12
N GLY A 116 -9.80 25.58 8.59
CA GLY A 116 -9.04 26.59 7.85
C GLY A 116 -8.16 26.07 6.70
N PHE A 117 -7.99 24.76 6.58
CA PHE A 117 -7.07 24.13 5.61
C PHE A 117 -7.84 23.36 4.54
N TRP A 118 -7.39 23.47 3.29
CA TRP A 118 -7.99 22.79 2.14
C TRP A 118 -7.11 21.64 1.65
N PRO A 119 -7.72 20.54 1.17
CA PRO A 119 -6.93 19.46 0.60
C PRO A 119 -6.44 19.91 -0.78
N ILE A 120 -5.21 19.58 -1.13
CA ILE A 120 -4.68 19.87 -2.47
C ILE A 120 -3.99 18.64 -3.03
N SER A 121 -4.10 18.44 -4.33
CA SER A 121 -3.51 17.30 -5.03
C SER A 121 -2.01 17.23 -4.73
N ARG A 122 -1.54 16.09 -4.26
CA ARG A 122 -0.12 15.77 -4.07
C ARG A 122 0.37 14.93 -5.26
N ASP A 123 1.66 14.63 -5.30
CA ASP A 123 2.21 13.62 -6.20
C ASP A 123 2.85 12.52 -5.35
N TYR A 124 2.01 11.62 -4.83
CA TYR A 124 2.51 10.49 -4.08
C TYR A 124 3.06 9.47 -5.06
N GLN A 125 4.33 9.10 -4.90
CA GLN A 125 4.94 7.93 -5.52
C GLN A 125 5.47 7.03 -4.43
N ILE A 126 4.69 6.01 -4.06
CA ILE A 126 5.06 5.08 -2.99
C ILE A 126 5.54 3.76 -3.58
N ARG A 127 6.35 3.04 -2.79
CA ARG A 127 6.76 1.65 -3.03
C ARG A 127 6.28 0.80 -1.87
N ILE A 128 5.69 -0.36 -2.13
CA ILE A 128 5.35 -1.35 -1.10
C ILE A 128 5.88 -2.72 -1.54
N THR A 129 6.48 -3.47 -0.61
CA THR A 129 6.91 -4.85 -0.93
C THR A 129 5.72 -5.74 -1.26
N ARG A 130 5.93 -6.70 -2.16
CA ARG A 130 4.99 -7.78 -2.45
C ARG A 130 5.22 -9.03 -1.58
N SER A 131 6.23 -9.01 -0.73
CA SER A 131 6.64 -10.15 0.11
C SER A 131 6.92 -9.68 1.54
N PRO A 132 5.88 -9.29 2.29
CA PRO A 132 6.04 -8.80 3.65
C PRO A 132 6.58 -9.91 4.56
N VAL A 133 7.45 -9.51 5.49
CA VAL A 133 8.04 -10.40 6.49
C VAL A 133 7.86 -9.80 7.88
N ALA A 134 7.57 -10.66 8.86
CA ALA A 134 7.50 -10.27 10.25
C ALA A 134 8.80 -9.62 10.71
N ALA A 135 8.74 -8.48 11.38
CA ALA A 135 9.94 -7.85 11.93
C ALA A 135 10.42 -8.60 13.18
N THR A 136 11.73 -8.87 13.25
CA THR A 136 12.42 -9.34 14.46
C THR A 136 12.39 -8.29 15.57
N SER A 137 12.51 -7.00 15.20
CA SER A 137 12.36 -5.86 16.09
C SER A 137 11.34 -4.89 15.52
N LYS A 138 10.28 -4.60 16.27
CA LYS A 138 9.19 -3.75 15.79
C LYS A 138 9.59 -2.28 15.75
N ALA A 139 9.32 -1.62 14.62
CA ALA A 139 9.60 -0.21 14.43
C ALA A 139 8.40 0.65 14.87
N ARG A 140 8.65 1.68 15.67
CA ARG A 140 7.66 2.73 15.98
C ARG A 140 7.43 3.60 14.75
N HIS A 141 6.17 3.97 14.51
CA HIS A 141 5.85 4.97 13.48
C HIS A 141 6.49 6.32 13.80
N THR A 142 7.08 6.96 12.80
CA THR A 142 7.71 8.29 12.94
C THR A 142 6.71 9.44 12.87
N GLY A 143 5.41 9.15 12.79
CA GLY A 143 4.36 10.10 12.42
C GLY A 143 4.19 10.24 10.90
N GLY A 144 3.15 10.97 10.48
CA GLY A 144 2.83 11.17 9.06
C GLY A 144 2.28 9.92 8.38
N MET A 145 2.52 9.79 7.08
CA MET A 145 2.00 8.69 6.27
C MET A 145 2.70 7.36 6.59
N ILE A 146 1.91 6.35 6.95
CA ILE A 146 2.35 5.01 7.36
C ILE A 146 1.88 3.90 6.42
N GLY A 147 1.14 4.27 5.38
CA GLY A 147 0.53 3.37 4.41
C GLY A 147 -0.33 4.17 3.43
N MET A 148 -0.99 3.46 2.51
CA MET A 148 -1.92 4.08 1.58
C MET A 148 -3.18 3.25 1.43
N MET A 149 -4.32 3.95 1.45
CA MET A 149 -5.61 3.34 1.13
C MET A 149 -5.65 2.95 -0.35
N VAL A 150 -6.48 1.98 -0.70
CA VAL A 150 -6.56 1.47 -2.09
C VAL A 150 -7.05 2.51 -3.09
N ASN A 151 -7.73 3.57 -2.64
CA ASN A 151 -8.08 4.73 -3.46
C ASN A 151 -6.96 5.79 -3.53
N GLY A 152 -5.77 5.55 -2.97
CA GLY A 152 -4.66 6.47 -3.07
C GLY A 152 -4.65 7.61 -2.03
N VAL A 153 -5.59 7.64 -1.09
CA VAL A 153 -5.56 8.55 0.08
C VAL A 153 -4.56 8.03 1.11
N ALA A 154 -3.84 8.95 1.76
CA ALA A 154 -2.80 8.60 2.72
C ALA A 154 -3.40 8.02 4.02
N ILE A 155 -2.71 7.03 4.58
CA ILE A 155 -2.96 6.51 5.92
C ILE A 155 -1.98 7.19 6.84
N TYR A 156 -2.46 7.92 7.84
CA TYR A 156 -1.61 8.58 8.81
C TYR A 156 -1.51 7.79 10.11
N ASP A 157 -0.39 7.95 10.80
CA ASP A 157 -0.22 7.46 12.17
C ASP A 157 -1.36 7.92 13.08
N LEU A 158 -1.77 7.11 14.05
CA LEU A 158 -2.93 7.41 14.91
C LEU A 158 -2.77 8.71 15.75
N GLY A 159 -1.58 9.30 15.78
CA GLY A 159 -1.31 10.56 16.48
C GLY A 159 -1.14 11.71 15.50
N ASP A 160 -1.33 12.91 16.01
CA ASP A 160 -1.34 14.18 15.26
C ASP A 160 -0.01 14.95 15.37
N ALA A 161 1.07 14.28 15.77
CA ALA A 161 2.38 14.84 16.09
C ALA A 161 2.42 15.77 17.33
N PHE A 162 1.33 15.91 18.08
CA PHE A 162 1.35 16.56 19.39
C PHE A 162 1.61 15.55 20.50
N ALA A 163 2.30 16.02 21.52
CA ALA A 163 2.45 15.34 22.79
C ALA A 163 2.39 16.34 23.93
N PHE A 164 2.09 15.85 25.13
CA PHE A 164 2.13 16.67 26.33
C PHE A 164 3.55 17.08 26.70
N ASN A 165 3.75 18.37 26.93
CA ASN A 165 5.00 18.92 27.45
C ASN A 165 4.79 19.43 28.86
N GLN A 166 5.47 18.82 29.82
CA GLN A 166 5.52 19.34 31.17
C GLN A 166 6.24 20.69 31.18
N SER A 167 5.72 21.65 31.94
CA SER A 167 6.38 22.95 32.13
C SER A 167 7.60 22.87 33.06
N ALA A 168 7.58 21.93 34.01
CA ALA A 168 8.66 21.66 34.95
C ALA A 168 8.51 20.24 35.51
N THR A 169 9.58 19.68 36.09
CA THR A 169 9.50 18.38 36.78
C THR A 169 8.64 18.52 38.05
N PRO A 170 7.51 17.79 38.16
CA PRO A 170 6.62 17.89 39.30
C PRO A 170 7.18 17.16 40.53
N THR A 171 6.76 17.58 41.73
CA THR A 171 7.01 16.87 42.99
C THR A 171 5.84 15.98 43.41
N VAL A 172 4.65 16.21 42.85
CA VAL A 172 3.41 15.48 43.15
C VAL A 172 2.71 15.10 41.85
N ALA A 173 2.32 13.84 41.73
CA ALA A 173 1.72 13.23 40.53
C ALA A 173 0.46 13.94 40.00
N THR A 174 -0.37 14.47 40.89
CA THR A 174 -1.63 15.11 40.54
C THR A 174 -1.45 16.57 40.09
N ASN A 175 -0.26 17.15 40.27
CA ASN A 175 0.02 18.57 40.02
C ASN A 175 0.91 18.77 38.79
N VAL A 176 0.92 17.81 37.86
CA VAL A 176 1.63 17.94 36.59
C VAL A 176 0.96 19.03 35.74
N THR A 177 1.73 20.05 35.37
CA THR A 177 1.27 21.18 34.54
C THR A 177 2.06 21.24 33.24
N GLY A 178 1.44 21.79 32.19
CA GLY A 178 2.02 21.75 30.86
C GLY A 178 1.01 22.03 29.75
N THR A 179 1.45 21.90 28.51
CA THR A 179 0.58 22.04 27.33
C THR A 179 0.93 21.02 26.25
N ASP A 180 -0.04 20.68 25.40
CA ASP A 180 0.25 19.96 24.16
C ASP A 180 1.14 20.82 23.26
N GLY A 181 2.19 20.22 22.70
CA GLY A 181 3.07 20.86 21.73
C GLY A 181 3.40 19.94 20.57
N MET A 182 3.35 20.47 19.35
CA MET A 182 3.70 19.77 18.12
C MET A 182 5.22 19.54 18.04
N GLY A 183 5.64 18.37 17.56
CA GLY A 183 7.06 18.05 17.36
C GLY A 183 7.87 17.98 18.66
N SER A 184 7.17 17.88 19.79
CA SER A 184 7.79 17.93 21.09
C SER A 184 8.36 16.58 21.53
N ALA A 185 9.32 16.59 22.44
CA ALA A 185 9.92 15.39 23.02
C ALA A 185 8.99 14.65 24.02
N GLY A 186 7.76 15.15 24.20
CA GLY A 186 6.76 14.56 25.08
C GLY A 186 6.47 13.10 24.72
N ILE A 187 6.46 12.23 25.73
CA ILE A 187 6.20 10.79 25.55
C ILE A 187 4.69 10.48 25.54
N TRP A 188 3.86 11.35 26.12
CA TRP A 188 2.41 11.27 26.07
C TRP A 188 1.90 11.79 24.71
N SER A 189 2.05 10.95 23.69
CA SER A 189 1.56 11.23 22.33
C SER A 189 0.05 11.31 22.32
N ARG A 190 -0.49 12.39 21.75
CA ARG A 190 -1.92 12.63 21.61
C ARG A 190 -2.52 11.69 20.56
N ASP A 191 -3.73 11.22 20.83
CA ASP A 191 -4.55 10.49 19.87
C ASP A 191 -5.28 11.50 18.98
N ALA A 192 -5.07 11.41 17.67
CA ALA A 192 -5.65 12.32 16.70
C ALA A 192 -7.18 12.20 16.71
N LEU A 193 -7.76 10.99 16.83
CA LEU A 193 -9.21 10.84 16.85
C LEU A 193 -9.83 11.56 18.05
N ALA A 194 -9.19 11.48 19.22
CA ALA A 194 -9.71 12.07 20.45
C ALA A 194 -9.79 13.61 20.41
N VAL A 195 -9.04 14.27 19.52
CA VAL A 195 -8.89 15.73 19.52
C VAL A 195 -9.29 16.37 18.20
N GLU A 196 -9.09 15.68 17.08
CA GLU A 196 -9.25 16.23 15.74
C GLU A 196 -10.52 15.76 15.03
N VAL A 197 -11.27 14.80 15.60
CA VAL A 197 -12.48 14.24 14.95
C VAL A 197 -13.50 15.29 14.53
N VAL A 198 -13.58 16.43 15.24
CA VAL A 198 -14.46 17.53 14.85
C VAL A 198 -14.12 18.13 13.50
N THR A 199 -12.85 18.03 13.11
CA THR A 199 -12.33 18.52 11.84
C THR A 199 -12.39 17.49 10.73
N PHE A 200 -12.92 16.29 10.98
CA PHE A 200 -13.07 15.26 9.95
C PHE A 200 -14.31 15.54 9.10
N ASP A 201 -14.21 15.23 7.81
CA ASP A 201 -15.39 15.20 6.95
C ASP A 201 -16.27 13.98 7.24
N PRO A 202 -17.46 13.88 6.63
CA PRO A 202 -18.31 12.71 6.83
C PRO A 202 -17.65 11.38 6.40
N GLY A 203 -16.62 11.42 5.55
CA GLY A 203 -15.83 10.27 5.15
C GLY A 203 -14.75 9.85 6.17
N PHE A 204 -14.59 10.61 7.25
CA PHE A 204 -13.60 10.43 8.33
C PHE A 204 -12.15 10.77 7.95
N ALA A 205 -11.96 11.66 6.96
CA ALA A 205 -10.66 12.20 6.61
C ALA A 205 -10.61 13.73 6.73
N HIS A 206 -9.39 14.26 6.83
CA HIS A 206 -9.15 15.70 6.89
C HIS A 206 -7.73 16.06 6.42
N GLN A 207 -7.36 17.33 6.60
CA GLN A 207 -6.06 17.86 6.20
C GLN A 207 -5.60 19.01 7.11
N PRO A 208 -4.91 18.75 8.23
CA PRO A 208 -4.27 19.78 9.03
C PRO A 208 -3.04 20.36 8.31
N GLY A 209 -2.88 21.69 8.41
CA GLY A 209 -1.67 22.39 7.99
C GLY A 209 -1.64 22.80 6.51
N SER A 210 -0.60 23.57 6.15
CA SER A 210 -0.44 24.15 4.81
C SER A 210 -0.05 23.12 3.72
N ASN A 211 0.35 21.90 4.12
CA ASN A 211 0.71 20.85 3.18
C ASN A 211 -0.50 20.23 2.47
N GLY A 212 -1.74 20.53 2.91
CA GLY A 212 -3.00 20.10 2.30
C GLY A 212 -3.13 18.60 2.01
N GLN A 213 -2.41 17.74 2.73
CA GLN A 213 -2.48 16.30 2.57
C GLN A 213 -3.80 15.79 3.16
N TYR A 214 -4.72 15.35 2.31
CA TYR A 214 -5.92 14.66 2.75
C TYR A 214 -5.58 13.24 3.20
N HIS A 215 -6.02 12.86 4.40
CA HIS A 215 -5.65 11.59 5.02
C HIS A 215 -6.64 11.10 6.08
N TYR A 216 -6.50 9.83 6.42
CA TYR A 216 -7.21 9.18 7.52
C TYR A 216 -6.27 8.92 8.71
N HIS A 217 -6.69 9.31 9.91
CA HIS A 217 -6.14 8.79 11.17
C HIS A 217 -6.92 7.58 11.70
N ALA A 218 -8.14 7.40 11.21
CA ALA A 218 -9.15 6.48 11.72
C ALA A 218 -9.77 5.66 10.58
N GLU A 219 -10.84 4.92 10.86
CA GLU A 219 -11.51 4.12 9.83
C GLU A 219 -12.00 4.99 8.65
N PRO A 220 -11.77 4.58 7.39
CA PRO A 220 -12.13 5.40 6.24
C PRO A 220 -13.58 5.12 5.80
N LYS A 221 -14.56 5.70 6.50
CA LYS A 221 -15.99 5.36 6.33
C LYS A 221 -16.50 5.49 4.90
N ALA A 222 -16.15 6.57 4.19
CA ALA A 222 -16.56 6.75 2.80
C ALA A 222 -15.90 5.74 1.86
N LEU A 223 -14.62 5.38 2.10
CA LEU A 223 -13.93 4.36 1.33
C LEU A 223 -14.52 2.96 1.57
N ARG A 224 -14.85 2.62 2.82
CA ARG A 224 -15.53 1.36 3.14
C ARG A 224 -16.80 1.20 2.32
N TYR A 225 -17.63 2.25 2.27
CA TYR A 225 -18.81 2.28 1.39
C TYR A 225 -18.46 2.22 -0.11
N GLN A 226 -17.45 2.96 -0.57
CA GLN A 226 -16.98 2.97 -1.96
C GLN A 226 -16.54 1.58 -2.45
N LEU A 227 -15.98 0.77 -1.55
CA LEU A 227 -15.53 -0.60 -1.83
C LEU A 227 -16.64 -1.65 -1.63
N GLY A 228 -17.85 -1.24 -1.21
CA GLY A 228 -18.95 -2.14 -0.95
C GLY A 228 -18.78 -2.99 0.29
N ASP A 229 -17.99 -2.54 1.27
CA ASP A 229 -17.93 -3.14 2.61
C ASP A 229 -19.30 -3.01 3.31
N ASN A 230 -19.41 -3.55 4.52
CA ASN A 230 -20.59 -3.60 5.38
C ASN A 230 -21.05 -2.21 5.88
N MET A 231 -21.39 -1.30 4.96
CA MET A 231 -21.72 0.11 5.21
C MET A 231 -22.99 0.53 4.46
N LYS A 232 -23.83 1.34 5.12
CA LYS A 232 -24.90 2.13 4.50
C LYS A 232 -24.49 3.59 4.42
N ALA A 233 -24.87 4.23 3.31
CA ALA A 233 -24.82 5.68 3.16
C ALA A 233 -26.24 6.26 3.24
N THR A 234 -26.43 7.29 4.06
CA THR A 234 -27.66 8.10 4.10
C THR A 234 -27.36 9.46 3.50
N TYR A 235 -27.98 9.76 2.36
CA TYR A 235 -27.79 11.02 1.67
C TYR A 235 -28.64 12.14 2.28
N ASN A 236 -28.01 13.27 2.60
CA ASN A 236 -28.67 14.48 3.02
C ASN A 236 -28.70 15.49 1.86
N ALA A 237 -29.88 15.68 1.27
CA ALA A 237 -30.07 16.60 0.15
C ALA A 237 -29.83 18.08 0.51
N SER A 238 -30.03 18.47 1.77
CA SER A 238 -29.84 19.87 2.19
C SER A 238 -28.37 20.28 2.21
N THR A 239 -27.47 19.37 2.57
CA THR A 239 -26.02 19.60 2.65
C THR A 239 -25.25 18.97 1.50
N ASN A 240 -25.90 18.14 0.68
CA ASN A 240 -25.31 17.33 -0.39
C ASN A 240 -24.14 16.46 0.10
N THR A 241 -24.33 15.83 1.25
CA THR A 241 -23.34 14.95 1.89
C THR A 241 -23.98 13.63 2.28
N ASN A 242 -23.14 12.61 2.45
CA ASN A 242 -23.56 11.32 3.00
C ASN A 242 -23.10 11.19 4.44
N THR A 243 -23.93 10.56 5.28
CA THR A 243 -23.47 9.96 6.54
C THR A 243 -23.35 8.46 6.36
N TYR A 244 -22.40 7.85 7.07
CA TYR A 244 -22.07 6.44 6.90
C TYR A 244 -22.22 5.67 8.22
N THR A 245 -22.89 4.53 8.16
CA THR A 245 -23.18 3.67 9.32
C THR A 245 -23.02 2.20 8.96
N GLU A 246 -22.80 1.34 9.95
CA GLU A 246 -22.65 -0.10 9.75
C GLU A 246 -23.90 -0.75 9.14
N ASP A 247 -23.69 -1.66 8.18
CA ASP A 247 -24.73 -2.55 7.66
C ASP A 247 -24.50 -3.99 8.15
N THR A 248 -25.20 -4.36 9.22
CA THR A 248 -25.10 -5.71 9.77
C THR A 248 -26.12 -6.70 9.18
N THR A 249 -26.89 -6.30 8.16
CA THR A 249 -27.97 -7.14 7.61
C THR A 249 -27.47 -8.30 6.75
N ASN A 250 -26.35 -8.12 6.05
CA ASN A 250 -25.72 -9.15 5.21
C ASN A 250 -24.20 -9.08 5.36
N LEU A 251 -23.72 -9.47 6.54
CA LEU A 251 -22.29 -9.42 6.87
C LEU A 251 -21.47 -10.30 5.92
N HIS A 252 -20.43 -9.71 5.35
CA HIS A 252 -19.41 -10.39 4.55
C HIS A 252 -18.02 -9.96 5.01
N HIS A 253 -16.99 -10.74 4.66
CA HIS A 253 -15.61 -10.38 4.99
C HIS A 253 -15.30 -9.01 4.38
N SER A 254 -14.75 -8.09 5.18
CA SER A 254 -14.40 -6.77 4.68
C SER A 254 -13.38 -6.87 3.54
N PRO A 255 -13.38 -5.95 2.56
CA PRO A 255 -12.37 -5.90 1.51
C PRO A 255 -11.06 -5.31 2.06
N ILE A 256 -9.98 -5.45 1.28
CA ILE A 256 -8.72 -4.73 1.53
C ILE A 256 -8.98 -3.23 1.36
N LEU A 257 -8.81 -2.46 2.43
CA LEU A 257 -8.96 -1.01 2.46
C LEU A 257 -7.66 -0.29 2.11
N GLY A 258 -6.51 -0.90 2.38
CA GLY A 258 -5.20 -0.30 2.16
C GLY A 258 -4.05 -1.23 2.44
N TRP A 259 -2.85 -0.69 2.29
CA TRP A 259 -1.58 -1.39 2.51
C TRP A 259 -0.66 -0.57 3.41
N CYS A 260 -0.14 -1.21 4.45
CA CYS A 260 0.88 -0.62 5.32
C CYS A 260 2.26 -0.61 4.66
N TYR A 261 3.15 0.25 5.14
CA TYR A 261 4.54 0.35 4.69
C TYR A 261 5.44 -0.82 5.08
N ASP A 262 4.93 -1.78 5.84
CA ASP A 262 5.58 -3.08 6.06
C ASP A 262 5.11 -4.16 5.05
N GLY A 263 4.14 -3.83 4.19
CA GLY A 263 3.62 -4.66 3.12
C GLY A 263 2.41 -5.53 3.49
N TYR A 264 1.90 -5.46 4.73
CA TYR A 264 0.70 -6.20 5.12
C TYR A 264 -0.60 -5.41 4.77
N PRO A 265 -1.69 -6.12 4.41
CA PRO A 265 -2.95 -5.49 4.08
C PRO A 265 -3.70 -5.00 5.34
N ILE A 266 -4.55 -4.00 5.13
CA ILE A 266 -5.53 -3.51 6.10
C ILE A 266 -6.92 -3.83 5.58
N TYR A 267 -7.74 -4.42 6.44
CA TYR A 267 -9.14 -4.72 6.17
C TYR A 267 -10.07 -3.83 7.00
N GLY A 268 -11.34 -3.78 6.59
CA GLY A 268 -12.44 -3.28 7.43
C GLY A 268 -12.64 -4.16 8.67
N PRO A 269 -13.65 -3.89 9.52
CA PRO A 269 -13.71 -4.46 10.86
C PRO A 269 -14.26 -5.89 10.90
N TYR A 270 -14.65 -6.48 9.76
CA TYR A 270 -15.25 -7.82 9.71
C TYR A 270 -14.34 -8.83 9.05
N GLY A 271 -14.20 -9.98 9.71
CA GLY A 271 -13.45 -11.13 9.22
C GLY A 271 -14.04 -12.44 9.69
N TYR A 272 -13.40 -13.56 9.34
CA TYR A 272 -13.80 -14.89 9.79
C TYR A 272 -13.71 -15.03 11.31
N SER A 273 -14.72 -15.63 11.94
CA SER A 273 -14.77 -15.81 13.40
C SER A 273 -13.70 -16.77 13.90
N VAL A 274 -13.33 -17.74 13.08
CA VAL A 274 -12.16 -18.60 13.31
C VAL A 274 -11.08 -18.22 12.31
N ALA A 275 -9.95 -17.75 12.83
CA ALA A 275 -8.90 -17.08 12.03
C ALA A 275 -8.37 -17.93 10.86
N ASN A 276 -8.30 -19.25 10.99
CA ASN A 276 -7.78 -20.16 9.96
C ASN A 276 -8.87 -20.94 9.21
N ASN A 277 -10.14 -20.54 9.34
CA ASN A 277 -11.26 -21.26 8.72
C ASN A 277 -12.13 -20.30 7.88
N PRO A 278 -12.04 -20.36 6.54
CA PRO A 278 -12.79 -19.46 5.66
C PRO A 278 -14.28 -19.83 5.56
N THR A 279 -14.70 -20.96 6.14
CA THR A 279 -16.12 -21.34 6.22
C THR A 279 -16.76 -20.97 7.57
N SER A 280 -15.99 -20.38 8.48
CA SER A 280 -16.54 -19.88 9.75
C SER A 280 -17.41 -18.63 9.50
N SER A 281 -18.28 -18.32 10.45
CA SER A 281 -19.14 -17.13 10.36
C SER A 281 -18.32 -15.84 10.25
N ILE A 282 -18.90 -14.80 9.65
CA ILE A 282 -18.32 -13.46 9.69
C ILE A 282 -18.65 -12.81 11.03
N THR A 283 -17.66 -12.18 11.65
CA THR A 283 -17.82 -11.44 12.91
C THR A 283 -16.98 -10.16 12.91
N ARG A 284 -17.36 -9.20 13.76
CA ARG A 284 -16.57 -8.00 14.04
C ARG A 284 -15.30 -8.39 14.80
N MET A 285 -14.15 -7.95 14.32
CA MET A 285 -12.87 -8.12 15.00
C MET A 285 -12.79 -7.20 16.22
N ARG A 286 -12.50 -7.79 17.39
CA ARG A 286 -12.36 -7.07 18.65
C ARG A 286 -10.91 -6.67 18.89
N THR A 287 -10.67 -5.37 19.03
CA THR A 287 -9.39 -4.82 19.51
C THR A 287 -9.07 -5.36 20.91
N GLY A 288 -7.78 -5.59 21.19
CA GLY A 288 -7.30 -5.92 22.53
C GLY A 288 -7.07 -4.70 23.41
N PHE A 289 -7.31 -3.48 22.92
CA PHE A 289 -7.08 -2.26 23.69
C PHE A 289 -8.31 -1.82 24.48
N VAL A 290 -8.09 -1.40 25.72
CA VAL A 290 -9.13 -0.89 26.63
C VAL A 290 -8.64 0.34 27.38
N LEU A 291 -9.55 1.24 27.74
CA LEU A 291 -9.21 2.46 28.47
C LEU A 291 -8.77 2.14 29.91
N ARG A 292 -7.74 2.81 30.42
CA ARG A 292 -7.21 2.65 31.78
C ARG A 292 -8.08 3.39 32.81
N ASN A 293 -9.26 2.84 33.05
CA ASN A 293 -10.30 3.42 33.93
C ASN A 293 -10.58 2.57 35.19
N GLY A 294 -9.81 1.51 35.45
CA GLY A 294 -10.03 0.58 36.56
C GLY A 294 -10.84 -0.67 36.20
N SER A 295 -11.46 -0.69 35.02
CA SER A 295 -12.17 -1.88 34.52
C SER A 295 -11.20 -2.84 33.85
N ASN A 296 -11.58 -4.10 33.70
CA ASN A 296 -10.78 -5.15 33.02
C ASN A 296 -9.36 -5.33 33.62
N GLY A 297 -9.18 -5.09 34.91
CA GLY A 297 -7.87 -5.18 35.57
C GLY A 297 -6.90 -4.04 35.22
N THR A 298 -7.35 -3.01 34.51
CA THR A 298 -6.53 -1.82 34.21
C THR A 298 -6.31 -0.97 35.45
N GLN A 299 -5.28 -0.13 35.44
CA GLN A 299 -5.20 0.96 36.41
C GLN A 299 -6.33 1.98 36.21
N ASN A 300 -6.80 2.60 37.29
CA ASN A 300 -7.70 3.75 37.22
C ASN A 300 -6.89 5.05 37.19
N LEU A 301 -6.63 5.59 36.00
CA LEU A 301 -5.84 6.81 35.83
C LEU A 301 -6.54 8.08 36.36
N VAL A 302 -7.86 8.04 36.56
CA VAL A 302 -8.57 9.13 37.24
C VAL A 302 -8.17 9.22 38.71
N ALA A 303 -7.95 8.07 39.36
CA ALA A 303 -7.54 8.00 40.76
C ALA A 303 -6.02 8.11 40.94
N THR A 304 -5.25 7.51 40.04
CA THR A 304 -3.78 7.35 40.20
C THR A 304 -2.96 8.38 39.43
N GLY A 305 -3.58 9.13 38.52
CA GLY A 305 -2.91 10.03 37.60
C GLY A 305 -2.05 9.29 36.56
N ARG A 306 -1.48 10.04 35.62
CA ARG A 306 -0.65 9.52 34.54
C ARG A 306 0.80 9.29 34.98
N THR A 307 1.01 8.47 36.00
CA THR A 307 2.34 8.20 36.60
C THR A 307 3.01 6.93 36.09
N THR A 308 2.33 6.20 35.21
CA THR A 308 2.71 4.88 34.74
C THR A 308 2.31 4.69 33.29
N TYR A 309 3.04 3.82 32.60
CA TYR A 309 2.69 3.33 31.27
C TYR A 309 2.14 1.90 31.30
N PRO A 310 1.22 1.57 30.39
CA PRO A 310 1.00 0.17 30.06
C PRO A 310 2.27 -0.38 29.38
N LYS A 311 2.51 -1.69 29.51
CA LYS A 311 3.74 -2.33 29.03
C LYS A 311 4.00 -2.09 27.54
N TRP A 312 2.99 -2.22 26.67
CA TRP A 312 3.13 -1.92 25.24
C TRP A 312 3.65 -0.50 24.98
N ALA A 313 3.17 0.51 25.72
CA ALA A 313 3.59 1.90 25.53
C ALA A 313 5.05 2.09 25.98
N ALA A 314 5.45 1.46 27.09
CA ALA A 314 6.85 1.50 27.50
C ALA A 314 7.80 0.98 26.41
N VAL A 315 7.41 -0.06 25.67
CA VAL A 315 8.16 -0.55 24.50
C VAL A 315 8.22 0.50 23.38
N VAL A 316 7.08 1.07 23.00
CA VAL A 316 6.97 2.07 21.92
C VAL A 316 7.85 3.30 22.18
N TRP A 317 7.79 3.86 23.40
CA TRP A 317 8.53 5.06 23.78
C TRP A 317 9.87 4.76 24.46
N LYS A 318 10.34 3.50 24.43
CA LYS A 318 11.63 3.06 24.98
C LYS A 318 11.83 3.44 26.46
N VAL A 319 10.75 3.38 27.24
CA VAL A 319 10.83 3.50 28.71
C VAL A 319 11.37 2.19 29.27
N SER A 320 12.38 2.27 30.14
CA SER A 320 13.03 1.11 30.72
C SER A 320 12.05 0.27 31.55
N ASN A 321 11.96 -1.04 31.25
CA ASN A 321 11.15 -2.01 32.01
C ASN A 321 11.92 -3.33 32.22
N PRO A 322 13.05 -3.32 32.94
CA PRO A 322 13.88 -4.52 33.11
C PRO A 322 13.16 -5.63 33.89
N SER A 323 12.22 -5.25 34.78
CA SER A 323 11.43 -6.20 35.58
C SER A 323 10.27 -6.83 34.82
N GLY A 324 9.98 -6.37 33.60
CA GLY A 324 8.90 -6.91 32.76
C GLY A 324 7.48 -6.70 33.30
N VAL A 325 7.31 -5.81 34.28
CA VAL A 325 6.03 -5.57 34.96
C VAL A 325 5.04 -4.80 34.08
N ASN A 326 3.74 -4.98 34.35
CA ASN A 326 2.67 -4.14 33.84
C ASN A 326 1.81 -3.72 35.04
N PRO A 327 1.64 -2.42 35.33
CA PRO A 327 2.11 -1.25 34.59
C PRO A 327 3.57 -0.88 34.92
N VAL A 328 4.18 -0.07 34.05
CA VAL A 328 5.57 0.41 34.14
C VAL A 328 5.60 1.78 34.82
N SER A 329 6.34 1.91 35.92
CA SER A 329 6.52 3.20 36.62
C SER A 329 7.31 4.21 35.79
N LEU A 330 6.88 5.46 35.80
CA LEU A 330 7.55 6.58 35.14
C LEU A 330 8.28 7.45 36.16
N SER A 331 9.38 8.09 35.76
CA SER A 331 9.99 9.16 36.55
C SER A 331 9.08 10.39 36.61
N ALA A 332 9.29 11.27 37.59
CA ALA A 332 8.50 12.50 37.71
C ALA A 332 8.51 13.36 36.44
N SER A 333 9.66 13.46 35.77
CA SER A 333 9.84 14.15 34.48
C SER A 333 9.12 13.49 33.30
N GLN A 334 8.54 12.31 33.49
CA GLN A 334 7.81 11.53 32.49
C GLN A 334 6.30 11.45 32.78
N TRP A 335 5.83 11.90 33.93
CA TRP A 335 4.41 11.89 34.27
C TRP A 335 3.54 12.70 33.28
N GLY A 336 2.32 12.25 33.05
CA GLY A 336 1.34 12.99 32.25
C GLY A 336 0.47 13.89 33.14
N PRO A 337 -0.34 14.77 32.54
CA PRO A 337 -1.27 15.61 33.29
C PRO A 337 -2.35 14.74 33.96
N ALA A 338 -2.93 15.23 35.06
CA ALA A 338 -4.12 14.61 35.64
C ALA A 338 -5.29 14.63 34.62
N THR A 339 -6.23 13.69 34.73
CA THR A 339 -7.36 13.60 33.78
C THR A 339 -8.34 14.77 33.88
N THR A 340 -8.29 15.53 34.98
CA THR A 340 -9.07 16.74 35.24
C THR A 340 -8.28 18.02 35.01
N TYR A 341 -7.00 17.93 34.64
CA TYR A 341 -6.19 19.11 34.38
C TYR A 341 -6.80 19.92 33.24
N GLN A 342 -6.79 21.24 33.40
CA GLN A 342 -7.34 22.18 32.44
C GLN A 342 -6.35 23.28 32.11
N THR A 343 -6.33 23.69 30.85
CA THR A 343 -5.63 24.89 30.39
C THR A 343 -6.60 25.77 29.61
N ASN A 344 -6.46 27.09 29.75
CA ASN A 344 -7.20 28.05 28.95
C ASN A 344 -6.31 28.56 27.82
N GLY A 345 -6.83 28.54 26.59
CA GLY A 345 -6.14 29.07 25.43
C GLY A 345 -7.09 29.80 24.48
N PRO A 346 -6.59 30.26 23.32
CA PRO A 346 -7.41 30.97 22.31
C PRO A 346 -8.61 30.15 21.80
N GLY A 347 -8.52 28.82 21.85
CA GLY A 347 -9.60 27.89 21.49
C GLY A 347 -10.55 27.53 22.65
N GLY A 348 -10.45 28.21 23.80
CA GLY A 348 -11.24 27.94 25.00
C GLY A 348 -10.53 27.04 26.01
N THR A 349 -11.30 26.44 26.92
CA THR A 349 -10.81 25.54 27.95
C THR A 349 -10.55 24.15 27.38
N THR A 350 -9.31 23.70 27.48
CA THR A 350 -8.91 22.33 27.14
C THR A 350 -8.87 21.49 28.41
N THR A 351 -9.64 20.40 28.46
CA THR A 351 -9.55 19.41 29.53
C THR A 351 -8.74 18.21 29.06
N TYR A 352 -7.78 17.77 29.87
CA TYR A 352 -6.88 16.66 29.56
C TYR A 352 -7.48 15.29 29.94
N SER A 353 -8.72 15.06 29.50
CA SER A 353 -9.55 13.89 29.81
C SER A 353 -8.87 12.57 29.49
N LEU A 354 -9.30 11.50 30.17
CA LEU A 354 -8.87 10.13 29.88
C LEU A 354 -9.23 9.74 28.44
N GLY A 355 -8.30 9.11 27.72
CA GLY A 355 -8.45 8.75 26.30
C GLY A 355 -7.87 9.78 25.33
N ARG A 356 -7.33 10.90 25.84
CA ARG A 356 -6.66 11.92 25.03
C ARG A 356 -5.32 11.44 24.46
N TYR A 357 -4.62 10.58 25.19
CA TYR A 357 -3.29 10.12 24.80
C TYR A 357 -3.28 8.62 24.51
N ALA A 358 -2.43 8.20 23.57
CA ALA A 358 -2.31 6.78 23.24
C ALA A 358 -1.97 5.89 24.47
N PRO A 359 -1.08 6.28 25.41
CA PRO A 359 -0.81 5.50 26.61
C PRO A 359 -1.93 5.50 27.69
N ASP A 360 -3.07 6.16 27.44
CA ASP A 360 -4.28 6.04 28.27
C ASP A 360 -4.99 4.68 28.07
N TYR A 361 -4.57 3.89 27.06
CA TYR A 361 -5.12 2.58 26.75
C TYR A 361 -4.17 1.46 27.17
N ASP A 362 -4.68 0.44 27.84
CA ASP A 362 -3.95 -0.81 28.14
C ASP A 362 -4.23 -1.86 27.08
N TYR A 363 -3.35 -2.85 26.98
CA TYR A 363 -3.55 -4.01 26.12
C TYR A 363 -3.94 -5.22 26.96
N LEU A 364 -5.10 -5.81 26.69
CA LEU A 364 -5.66 -6.92 27.46
C LEU A 364 -4.73 -8.14 27.54
N GLY A 365 -3.91 -8.38 26.51
CA GLY A 365 -2.90 -9.44 26.55
C GLY A 365 -1.82 -9.22 27.62
N ASP A 366 -1.45 -7.96 27.90
CA ASP A 366 -0.54 -7.60 29.00
C ASP A 366 -1.21 -7.66 30.38
N LEU A 367 -2.53 -7.88 30.42
CA LEU A 367 -3.33 -8.05 31.65
C LEU A 367 -3.75 -9.51 31.87
N GLY A 368 -3.22 -10.45 31.06
CA GLY A 368 -3.46 -11.89 31.21
C GLY A 368 -4.72 -12.41 30.51
N TYR A 369 -5.42 -11.59 29.73
CA TYR A 369 -6.55 -12.04 28.91
C TYR A 369 -6.06 -12.77 27.64
N THR A 370 -6.84 -13.74 27.19
CA THR A 370 -6.47 -14.61 26.06
C THR A 370 -7.02 -14.09 24.71
N GLN A 371 -6.13 -13.91 23.73
CA GLN A 371 -6.49 -13.62 22.34
C GLN A 371 -7.30 -14.77 21.72
N GLY A 372 -8.26 -14.45 20.86
CA GLY A 372 -9.25 -15.36 20.30
C GLY A 372 -10.43 -15.64 21.23
N THR A 373 -10.34 -15.27 22.51
CA THR A 373 -11.45 -15.41 23.48
C THR A 373 -11.95 -14.04 23.93
N ALA A 374 -11.11 -13.24 24.59
CA ALA A 374 -11.49 -11.93 25.11
C ALA A 374 -11.47 -10.84 24.03
N PHE A 375 -10.51 -10.93 23.11
CA PHE A 375 -10.28 -10.02 21.99
C PHE A 375 -9.68 -10.82 20.82
N ASP A 376 -9.70 -10.28 19.60
CA ASP A 376 -9.28 -11.01 18.39
C ASP A 376 -7.95 -10.50 17.83
N LEU A 377 -7.66 -9.21 18.02
CA LEU A 377 -6.52 -8.51 17.44
C LEU A 377 -5.37 -8.36 18.44
N ASP A 378 -4.14 -8.52 17.95
CA ASP A 378 -2.93 -8.36 18.73
C ASP A 378 -2.62 -6.88 19.05
N GLN A 379 -1.51 -6.61 19.73
CA GLN A 379 -1.11 -5.25 20.12
C GLN A 379 -0.80 -4.31 18.92
N TYR A 380 -0.66 -4.84 17.70
CA TYR A 380 -0.48 -4.04 16.49
C TYR A 380 -1.81 -3.82 15.77
N ASN A 381 -2.91 -4.32 16.33
CA ASN A 381 -4.27 -4.29 15.79
C ASN A 381 -4.47 -5.20 14.56
N GLY A 382 -3.78 -6.34 14.53
CA GLY A 382 -3.94 -7.34 13.48
C GLY A 382 -3.97 -8.77 14.01
N ARG A 383 -4.04 -9.73 13.10
CA ARG A 383 -3.89 -11.15 13.40
C ARG A 383 -3.42 -11.91 12.17
N PHE A 384 -2.85 -13.10 12.37
CA PHE A 384 -2.75 -14.06 11.27
C PHE A 384 -4.10 -14.72 11.03
N CYS A 385 -4.58 -14.65 9.79
CA CYS A 385 -5.82 -15.29 9.38
C CYS A 385 -5.82 -15.60 7.88
N VAL A 386 -6.68 -16.53 7.49
CA VAL A 386 -7.10 -16.66 6.09
C VAL A 386 -8.06 -15.52 5.76
N THR A 387 -8.04 -15.09 4.51
CA THR A 387 -8.98 -14.11 3.95
C THR A 387 -9.41 -14.59 2.55
N PRO A 388 -10.43 -13.99 1.93
CA PRO A 388 -10.80 -14.32 0.54
C PRO A 388 -9.62 -14.20 -0.43
N GLU A 389 -8.75 -13.21 -0.24
CA GLU A 389 -7.58 -12.96 -1.08
C GLU A 389 -6.34 -13.77 -0.68
N PHE A 390 -6.25 -14.20 0.59
CA PHE A 390 -5.16 -14.98 1.15
C PHE A 390 -5.68 -16.30 1.75
N PRO A 391 -6.08 -17.28 0.92
CA PRO A 391 -6.62 -18.55 1.40
C PRO A 391 -5.58 -19.40 2.15
N ALA A 392 -4.28 -19.16 1.90
CA ALA A 392 -3.17 -19.78 2.64
C ALA A 392 -2.83 -19.05 3.96
N GLY A 393 -3.48 -17.90 4.22
CA GLY A 393 -3.23 -17.07 5.38
C GLY A 393 -2.25 -15.92 5.12
N THR A 394 -2.46 -14.81 5.81
CA THR A 394 -1.54 -13.68 5.93
C THR A 394 -1.69 -13.07 7.33
N TYR A 395 -0.70 -12.29 7.76
CA TYR A 395 -0.97 -11.29 8.78
C TYR A 395 -1.78 -10.15 8.14
N ALA A 396 -2.80 -9.66 8.84
CA ALA A 396 -3.66 -8.59 8.38
C ALA A 396 -4.04 -7.64 9.53
N TYR A 397 -4.02 -6.34 9.24
CA TYR A 397 -4.56 -5.32 10.12
C TYR A 397 -6.06 -5.15 9.89
N PHE A 398 -6.78 -4.70 10.92
CA PHE A 398 -8.23 -4.48 10.84
C PHE A 398 -8.60 -3.14 11.44
N THR A 399 -9.49 -2.38 10.80
CA THR A 399 -10.10 -1.21 11.46
C THR A 399 -10.82 -1.64 12.73
N ALA A 400 -10.70 -0.86 13.80
CA ALA A 400 -11.31 -1.16 15.09
C ALA A 400 -12.55 -0.30 15.33
N ILE A 401 -13.69 -0.96 15.51
CA ILE A 401 -14.96 -0.35 15.92
C ILE A 401 -15.54 -1.08 17.14
N ASP A 402 -16.39 -0.43 17.93
CA ASP A 402 -17.20 -1.07 18.98
C ASP A 402 -18.43 -1.80 18.40
N SER A 403 -19.26 -2.38 19.27
CA SER A 403 -20.51 -3.05 18.86
C SER A 403 -21.58 -2.12 18.31
N SER A 404 -21.42 -0.80 18.47
CA SER A 404 -22.31 0.24 17.97
C SER A 404 -21.81 0.86 16.66
N GLY A 405 -20.66 0.42 16.14
CA GLY A 405 -20.07 0.95 14.91
C GLY A 405 -19.28 2.25 15.10
N ASN A 406 -18.94 2.60 16.34
CA ASN A 406 -18.05 3.74 16.61
C ASN A 406 -16.60 3.29 16.53
N THR A 407 -15.75 4.09 15.91
CA THR A 407 -14.30 3.85 15.90
C THR A 407 -13.75 3.80 17.32
N VAL A 408 -12.88 2.83 17.60
CA VAL A 408 -12.20 2.69 18.89
C VAL A 408 -10.70 2.51 18.70
N PHE A 409 -9.92 2.85 19.73
CA PHE A 409 -8.47 2.70 19.71
C PHE A 409 -8.02 1.27 19.36
N PRO A 410 -7.00 1.08 18.50
CA PRO A 410 -6.13 2.10 17.88
C PRO A 410 -6.57 2.52 16.46
N HIS A 411 -7.86 2.37 16.16
CA HIS A 411 -8.54 2.78 14.94
C HIS A 411 -8.18 1.98 13.69
N LEU A 412 -6.92 1.99 13.27
CA LEU A 412 -6.41 1.29 12.08
C LEU A 412 -5.29 0.32 12.45
N LEU A 413 -4.21 0.83 13.03
CA LEU A 413 -3.08 0.05 13.52
C LEU A 413 -2.45 0.70 14.76
N GLY A 414 -1.80 -0.12 15.59
CA GLY A 414 -1.07 0.37 16.76
C GLY A 414 0.10 1.31 16.40
N LYS A 415 0.88 1.79 17.38
CA LYS A 415 2.03 2.69 17.13
C LYS A 415 3.26 2.02 16.49
N GLN A 416 3.16 0.74 16.11
CA GLN A 416 4.24 -0.05 15.52
C GLN A 416 3.73 -0.94 14.40
N TYR A 417 4.57 -1.15 13.39
CA TYR A 417 4.36 -2.18 12.40
C TYR A 417 4.58 -3.58 12.99
N TYR A 418 3.87 -4.56 12.44
CA TYR A 418 4.11 -5.97 12.69
C TYR A 418 5.28 -6.44 11.81
N GLY A 419 5.28 -6.05 10.54
CA GLY A 419 6.31 -6.39 9.57
C GLY A 419 7.52 -5.47 9.61
N THR A 420 8.52 -5.83 8.80
CA THR A 420 9.68 -4.98 8.54
C THR A 420 9.26 -3.85 7.61
N SER A 421 9.32 -2.61 8.08
CA SER A 421 9.04 -1.44 7.25
C SER A 421 10.01 -1.40 6.07
N ASN A 422 9.46 -1.36 4.85
CA ASN A 422 10.23 -1.48 3.61
C ASN A 422 9.75 -0.51 2.51
N ALA A 423 8.89 0.44 2.88
CA ALA A 423 8.31 1.42 1.98
C ALA A 423 8.83 2.84 2.26
N GLY A 424 8.80 3.66 1.21
CA GLY A 424 9.16 5.07 1.28
C GLY A 424 8.36 5.89 0.28
N ASN A 425 8.29 7.19 0.52
CA ASN A 425 7.77 8.18 -0.41
C ASN A 425 8.85 8.58 -1.43
N ALA A 426 8.44 9.10 -2.59
CA ALA A 426 9.34 9.65 -3.62
C ALA A 426 10.40 8.63 -4.11
N THR A 427 9.99 7.38 -4.31
CA THR A 427 10.90 6.29 -4.69
C THR A 427 11.21 6.29 -6.19
N THR A 428 12.44 6.00 -6.58
CA THR A 428 12.77 5.78 -8.01
C THR A 428 12.10 4.49 -8.49
N VAL A 429 11.33 4.59 -9.58
CA VAL A 429 10.74 3.41 -10.22
C VAL A 429 11.74 2.83 -11.22
N PRO A 430 12.14 1.55 -11.09
CA PRO A 430 13.03 0.91 -12.04
C PRO A 430 12.48 0.95 -13.47
N GLY A 431 13.35 1.15 -14.47
CA GLY A 431 12.94 1.09 -15.88
C GLY A 431 12.41 -0.29 -16.31
N THR A 432 12.68 -1.33 -15.53
CA THR A 432 12.18 -2.70 -15.71
C THR A 432 10.78 -2.92 -15.10
N ALA A 433 10.23 -1.94 -14.39
CA ALA A 433 8.90 -2.07 -13.79
C ALA A 433 7.82 -2.15 -14.88
N VAL A 434 6.92 -3.13 -14.75
CA VAL A 434 5.80 -3.34 -15.65
C VAL A 434 4.67 -2.38 -15.28
N GLU A 435 4.13 -1.66 -16.25
CA GLU A 435 2.92 -0.84 -16.07
C GLU A 435 1.67 -1.73 -16.09
N LEU A 436 1.00 -1.81 -14.95
CA LEU A 436 -0.28 -2.50 -14.80
C LEU A 436 -1.47 -1.59 -15.09
N PHE A 437 -1.36 -0.32 -14.70
CA PHE A 437 -2.43 0.66 -14.81
C PHE A 437 -1.90 2.07 -15.03
N ASN A 438 -2.60 2.85 -15.86
CA ASN A 438 -2.33 4.25 -16.13
C ASN A 438 -3.65 4.98 -16.39
N GLY A 439 -4.06 5.80 -15.42
CA GLY A 439 -5.39 6.42 -15.32
C GLY A 439 -5.36 7.93 -15.57
N GLY A 440 -6.40 8.61 -15.07
CA GLY A 440 -6.57 10.06 -15.21
C GLY A 440 -6.48 10.49 -16.68
N PRO A 441 -5.59 11.45 -17.00
CA PRO A 441 -5.45 11.95 -18.36
C PRO A 441 -4.89 10.89 -19.33
N ASN A 442 -4.22 9.86 -18.81
CA ASN A 442 -3.60 8.79 -19.63
C ASN A 442 -4.50 7.57 -19.81
N THR A 443 -5.72 7.60 -19.27
CA THR A 443 -6.69 6.51 -19.42
C THR A 443 -6.87 6.18 -20.90
N LYS A 444 -6.66 4.92 -21.26
CA LYS A 444 -6.97 4.41 -22.59
C LYS A 444 -8.48 4.20 -22.70
N GLU A 445 -9.11 4.86 -23.67
CA GLU A 445 -10.53 4.73 -23.88
C GLU A 445 -10.91 3.34 -24.41
N SER A 446 -12.14 2.93 -24.13
CA SER A 446 -12.77 1.70 -24.60
C SER A 446 -14.22 2.01 -24.92
N SER A 447 -14.83 1.30 -25.87
CA SER A 447 -16.24 1.48 -26.21
C SER A 447 -17.05 0.24 -25.90
N GLN A 448 -18.31 0.47 -25.57
CA GLN A 448 -19.33 -0.57 -25.66
C GLN A 448 -19.81 -0.73 -27.10
N ALA A 449 -20.47 -1.85 -27.38
CA ALA A 449 -21.17 -2.02 -28.65
C ALA A 449 -22.25 -0.92 -28.79
N PRO A 450 -22.40 -0.30 -29.97
CA PRO A 450 -23.48 0.65 -30.22
C PRO A 450 -24.84 0.00 -30.02
N VAL A 451 -25.76 0.71 -29.39
CA VAL A 451 -27.14 0.26 -29.16
C VAL A 451 -28.05 0.91 -30.20
N VAL A 452 -28.82 0.10 -30.92
CA VAL A 452 -29.80 0.57 -31.92
C VAL A 452 -31.20 0.51 -31.34
N ASP A 453 -31.89 1.65 -31.32
CA ASP A 453 -33.33 1.67 -31.09
C ASP A 453 -34.05 1.35 -32.40
N LYS A 454 -34.76 0.22 -32.42
CA LYS A 454 -35.44 -0.28 -33.62
C LYS A 454 -36.67 0.54 -34.01
N SER A 455 -37.23 1.34 -33.09
CA SER A 455 -38.46 2.08 -33.32
C SER A 455 -38.23 3.35 -34.13
N ASN A 456 -37.10 4.03 -33.89
CA ASN A 456 -36.73 5.30 -34.51
C ASN A 456 -35.40 5.23 -35.29
N GLY A 457 -34.66 4.13 -35.18
CA GLY A 457 -33.36 3.92 -35.81
C GLY A 457 -32.22 4.73 -35.20
N ASP A 458 -32.40 5.28 -34.00
CA ASP A 458 -31.33 5.96 -33.26
C ASP A 458 -30.21 4.99 -32.90
N VAL A 459 -28.98 5.46 -32.98
CA VAL A 459 -27.80 4.70 -32.56
C VAL A 459 -27.13 5.41 -31.39
N THR A 460 -27.03 4.72 -30.27
CA THR A 460 -26.38 5.22 -29.05
C THR A 460 -24.99 4.62 -28.91
N LEU A 461 -24.00 5.50 -28.82
CA LEU A 461 -22.60 5.19 -28.56
C LEU A 461 -22.29 5.47 -27.09
N VAL A 462 -21.61 4.52 -26.45
CA VAL A 462 -21.10 4.68 -25.08
C VAL A 462 -19.63 4.29 -25.07
N TRP A 463 -18.77 5.19 -24.60
CA TRP A 463 -17.34 4.93 -24.42
C TRP A 463 -16.89 5.37 -23.04
N SER A 464 -15.82 4.76 -22.53
CA SER A 464 -15.14 5.26 -21.35
C SER A 464 -14.48 6.59 -21.68
N SER A 465 -14.61 7.57 -20.81
CA SER A 465 -14.09 8.91 -21.03
C SER A 465 -13.32 9.43 -19.83
N VAL A 466 -12.42 10.36 -20.14
CA VAL A 466 -11.70 11.21 -19.19
C VAL A 466 -12.43 12.53 -19.06
N GLU A 467 -12.79 12.87 -17.82
CA GLU A 467 -13.47 14.12 -17.49
C GLU A 467 -12.60 15.33 -17.92
N GLY A 468 -13.24 16.36 -18.47
CA GLY A 468 -12.56 17.53 -19.06
C GLY A 468 -11.91 17.29 -20.44
N GLY A 469 -12.00 16.07 -20.96
CA GLY A 469 -11.67 15.73 -22.35
C GLY A 469 -12.77 16.12 -23.34
N THR A 470 -12.39 16.28 -24.61
CA THR A 470 -13.31 16.54 -25.72
C THR A 470 -13.07 15.50 -26.81
N TYR A 471 -14.14 14.93 -27.36
CA TYR A 471 -14.09 13.83 -28.32
C TYR A 471 -14.67 14.24 -29.66
N LYS A 472 -13.97 13.88 -30.73
CA LYS A 472 -14.51 13.89 -32.09
C LYS A 472 -15.17 12.55 -32.37
N VAL A 473 -16.39 12.59 -32.92
CA VAL A 473 -17.15 11.42 -33.36
C VAL A 473 -17.27 11.47 -34.89
N GLU A 474 -16.79 10.41 -35.52
CA GLU A 474 -16.85 10.21 -36.96
C GLU A 474 -17.64 8.94 -37.28
N ALA A 475 -18.33 8.95 -38.41
CA ALA A 475 -19.05 7.79 -38.89
C ALA A 475 -18.72 7.48 -40.35
N SER A 476 -18.85 6.21 -40.70
CA SER A 476 -18.65 5.68 -42.05
C SER A 476 -19.71 4.65 -42.37
N ASN A 477 -20.07 4.53 -43.65
CA ASN A 477 -20.92 3.45 -44.14
C ASN A 477 -20.12 2.28 -44.74
N ASN A 478 -18.81 2.45 -44.95
CA ASN A 478 -17.96 1.52 -45.71
C ASN A 478 -16.55 1.31 -45.14
N LEU A 479 -16.23 1.90 -43.97
CA LEU A 479 -14.89 1.93 -43.34
C LEU A 479 -13.80 2.71 -44.09
N GLN A 480 -14.10 3.28 -45.25
CA GLN A 480 -13.14 4.01 -46.09
C GLN A 480 -13.35 5.52 -45.98
N SER A 481 -14.58 5.97 -46.19
CA SER A 481 -14.95 7.38 -46.15
C SER A 481 -15.51 7.71 -44.77
N TRP A 482 -14.87 8.63 -44.06
CA TRP A 482 -15.24 9.03 -42.70
C TRP A 482 -15.78 10.46 -42.70
N THR A 483 -16.97 10.65 -42.15
CA THR A 483 -17.60 11.96 -41.97
C THR A 483 -17.60 12.31 -40.49
N THR A 484 -17.17 13.53 -40.15
CA THR A 484 -17.33 14.03 -38.77
C THR A 484 -18.80 14.33 -38.52
N ILE A 485 -19.42 13.58 -37.60
CA ILE A 485 -20.81 13.78 -37.17
C ILE A 485 -20.89 14.59 -35.87
N ASN A 486 -19.78 14.67 -35.12
CA ASN A 486 -19.60 15.64 -34.06
C ASN A 486 -18.11 16.00 -33.92
N ALA A 487 -17.77 17.29 -34.01
CA ALA A 487 -16.38 17.73 -33.93
C ALA A 487 -15.85 17.84 -32.48
N ALA A 488 -16.74 18.01 -31.49
CA ALA A 488 -16.37 18.37 -30.13
C ALA A 488 -17.45 17.98 -29.10
N LYS A 489 -17.60 16.68 -28.82
CA LYS A 489 -18.42 16.19 -27.71
C LYS A 489 -17.59 16.23 -26.43
N ALA A 490 -17.94 17.13 -25.50
CA ALA A 490 -17.33 17.15 -24.17
C ALA A 490 -17.59 15.81 -23.44
N ALA A 491 -16.61 15.39 -22.63
CA ALA A 491 -16.81 14.33 -21.65
C ALA A 491 -17.99 14.67 -20.74
N ASP A 492 -18.74 13.66 -20.30
CA ASP A 492 -19.84 13.91 -19.37
C ASP A 492 -19.23 14.14 -17.98
N ALA A 493 -19.68 15.18 -17.29
CA ALA A 493 -19.14 15.55 -15.98
C ALA A 493 -19.50 14.49 -14.92
N ASN A 494 -18.61 14.29 -13.95
CA ASN A 494 -18.77 13.30 -12.87
C ASN A 494 -19.06 11.88 -13.38
N SER A 495 -18.51 11.52 -14.54
CA SER A 495 -18.76 10.24 -15.20
C SER A 495 -17.46 9.67 -15.75
N THR A 496 -17.33 8.35 -15.72
CA THR A 496 -16.25 7.61 -16.39
C THR A 496 -16.61 7.21 -17.80
N LYS A 497 -17.81 7.58 -18.27
CA LYS A 497 -18.35 7.27 -19.58
C LYS A 497 -19.00 8.49 -20.21
N THR A 498 -18.95 8.53 -21.54
CA THR A 498 -19.68 9.52 -22.32
C THR A 498 -20.67 8.84 -23.24
N VAL A 499 -21.87 9.42 -23.33
CA VAL A 499 -22.93 8.96 -24.22
C VAL A 499 -23.11 9.95 -25.37
N TYR A 500 -23.23 9.42 -26.59
CA TYR A 500 -23.61 10.19 -27.77
C TYR A 500 -24.65 9.43 -28.57
N LYS A 501 -25.65 10.15 -29.09
CA LYS A 501 -26.73 9.57 -29.88
C LYS A 501 -26.75 10.17 -31.28
N GLU A 502 -26.70 9.32 -32.29
CA GLU A 502 -26.96 9.69 -33.68
C GLU A 502 -28.40 9.33 -34.03
N THR A 503 -29.23 10.34 -34.28
CA THR A 503 -30.67 10.15 -34.54
C THR A 503 -30.92 9.51 -35.90
N GLY A 504 -31.75 8.47 -35.97
CA GLY A 504 -32.22 7.86 -37.22
C GLY A 504 -31.16 7.24 -38.13
N ALA A 505 -29.93 7.03 -37.65
CA ALA A 505 -28.82 6.52 -38.47
C ALA A 505 -29.09 5.13 -39.07
N ALA A 506 -29.80 4.27 -38.33
CA ALA A 506 -30.14 2.92 -38.79
C ALA A 506 -31.30 2.89 -39.81
N LEU A 507 -32.06 3.98 -39.96
CA LEU A 507 -33.09 4.11 -41.00
C LEU A 507 -32.47 4.45 -42.36
N SER A 508 -31.41 5.25 -42.35
CA SER A 508 -30.78 5.79 -43.57
C SER A 508 -29.58 4.99 -44.05
N SER A 509 -29.01 4.12 -43.21
CA SER A 509 -27.81 3.35 -43.53
C SER A 509 -27.94 1.88 -43.11
N SER A 510 -27.74 0.95 -44.05
CA SER A 510 -27.77 -0.49 -43.79
C SER A 510 -26.54 -1.01 -43.01
N LYS A 511 -25.45 -0.24 -43.04
CA LYS A 511 -24.24 -0.44 -42.24
C LYS A 511 -23.77 0.90 -41.72
N ARG A 512 -23.38 0.95 -40.45
CA ARG A 512 -22.85 2.16 -39.81
C ARG A 512 -21.69 1.80 -38.91
N PHE A 513 -20.57 2.48 -39.12
CA PHE A 513 -19.33 2.31 -38.37
C PHE A 513 -18.97 3.61 -37.70
N TYR A 514 -18.40 3.53 -36.50
CA TYR A 514 -18.06 4.70 -35.70
C TYR A 514 -16.60 4.71 -35.32
N ARG A 515 -16.02 5.91 -35.31
CA ARG A 515 -14.71 6.24 -34.78
C ARG A 515 -14.84 7.36 -33.77
N ILE A 516 -14.26 7.14 -32.59
CA ILE A 516 -14.18 8.13 -31.52
C ILE A 516 -12.71 8.39 -31.25
N SER A 517 -12.33 9.67 -31.23
CA SER A 517 -10.97 10.10 -30.94
C SER A 517 -10.99 11.29 -29.98
N ARG A 518 -10.20 11.23 -28.90
CA ARG A 518 -10.04 12.38 -28.00
C ARG A 518 -9.17 13.45 -28.67
N ALA A 519 -9.66 14.70 -28.68
CA ALA A 519 -8.90 15.83 -29.18
C ALA A 519 -7.68 16.08 -28.27
N LEU A 520 -6.49 16.20 -28.86
CA LEU A 520 -5.29 16.59 -28.13
C LEU A 520 -5.44 18.06 -27.70
N ARG A 521 -5.27 18.36 -26.41
CA ARG A 521 -5.09 19.75 -25.97
C ARG A 521 -3.76 20.24 -26.53
N SER A 522 -3.79 21.25 -27.39
CA SER A 522 -2.60 22.02 -27.74
C SER A 522 -2.20 22.86 -26.53
N LEU A 523 -1.18 22.43 -25.79
CA LEU A 523 -0.30 23.30 -25.01
C LEU A 523 1.10 22.69 -25.06
N ILE A 524 2.08 23.51 -25.45
CA ILE A 524 3.47 23.19 -25.79
C ILE A 524 4.14 22.27 -24.75
N VAL A 525 4.31 20.98 -25.08
CA VAL A 525 5.51 20.17 -24.84
C VAL A 525 5.54 19.09 -25.93
N LEU A 526 6.65 19.01 -26.66
CA LEU A 526 6.92 18.09 -27.76
C LEU A 526 6.99 16.63 -27.25
N LEU A 527 5.87 15.94 -27.09
CA LEU A 527 5.82 14.48 -26.96
C LEU A 527 4.66 13.92 -27.80
N LEU A 528 5.02 13.09 -28.78
CA LEU A 528 4.12 12.37 -29.68
C LEU A 528 3.27 11.38 -28.86
N TYR A 529 2.01 11.72 -28.56
CA TYR A 529 1.04 10.73 -28.06
C TYR A 529 0.29 10.08 -29.23
N PRO A 530 0.10 8.74 -29.23
CA PRO A 530 -0.68 8.07 -30.25
C PRO A 530 -2.16 8.46 -30.15
N THR A 531 -2.74 8.91 -31.26
CA THR A 531 -4.19 9.01 -31.42
C THR A 531 -4.80 7.61 -31.30
N PHE A 532 -5.59 7.38 -30.26
CA PHE A 532 -6.35 6.14 -30.14
C PHE A 532 -7.63 6.23 -30.99
N THR A 533 -7.93 5.18 -31.74
CA THR A 533 -9.10 5.04 -32.61
C THR A 533 -9.84 3.78 -32.24
N ILE A 534 -11.09 3.93 -31.83
CA ILE A 534 -12.00 2.81 -31.57
C ILE A 534 -12.84 2.56 -32.83
N HIS A 535 -12.98 1.30 -33.25
CA HIS A 535 -13.91 0.92 -34.31
C HIS A 535 -15.09 0.13 -33.73
N ALA A 536 -16.31 0.56 -34.01
CA ALA A 536 -17.52 -0.18 -33.68
C ALA A 536 -18.39 -0.38 -34.93
N CYS A 537 -19.03 -1.56 -35.06
CA CYS A 537 -19.85 -1.94 -36.22
C CYS A 537 -21.30 -2.23 -35.83
N VAL A 538 -22.24 -1.70 -36.60
CA VAL A 538 -23.65 -2.11 -36.61
C VAL A 538 -24.00 -2.58 -38.02
N SER A 539 -24.50 -3.81 -38.14
CA SER A 539 -25.02 -4.38 -39.39
C SER A 539 -26.53 -4.56 -39.28
N ASN A 540 -27.30 -3.85 -40.10
CA ASN A 540 -28.74 -4.01 -40.20
C ASN A 540 -29.04 -5.22 -41.11
N LYS A 541 -28.97 -6.44 -40.58
CA LYS A 541 -29.50 -7.63 -41.27
C LYS A 541 -30.64 -8.25 -40.45
N SER A 542 -31.85 -7.96 -40.93
CA SER A 542 -33.14 -8.63 -40.69
C SER A 542 -33.74 -8.51 -39.28
N LEU A 543 -34.84 -7.76 -39.23
CA LEU A 543 -35.80 -7.63 -38.14
C LEU A 543 -36.63 -8.92 -37.86
N THR A 544 -36.17 -10.13 -38.18
CA THR A 544 -37.04 -11.33 -38.12
C THR A 544 -36.43 -12.67 -37.64
N ASN A 545 -35.33 -12.73 -36.86
CA ASN A 545 -34.95 -14.00 -36.20
C ASN A 545 -34.02 -13.84 -34.97
N PRO A 546 -34.29 -14.44 -33.78
CA PRO A 546 -33.46 -14.28 -32.60
C PRO A 546 -32.52 -15.47 -32.43
N ARG A 547 -31.34 -15.40 -33.03
CA ARG A 547 -30.14 -16.18 -32.65
C ARG A 547 -29.02 -15.69 -33.54
N PHE A 548 -28.00 -15.03 -32.99
CA PHE A 548 -26.57 -15.26 -33.29
C PHE A 548 -25.69 -14.36 -32.41
N HIS A 549 -24.61 -14.96 -31.90
CA HIS A 549 -23.51 -14.35 -31.16
C HIS A 549 -22.69 -13.41 -32.07
N LEU A 550 -22.29 -12.25 -31.56
CA LEU A 550 -21.29 -11.39 -32.21
C LEU A 550 -19.88 -11.80 -31.76
N GLN A 551 -19.05 -12.18 -32.73
CA GLN A 551 -17.65 -12.55 -32.55
C GLN A 551 -16.80 -11.27 -32.48
N CYS A 552 -16.18 -10.99 -31.34
CA CYS A 552 -15.13 -9.98 -31.23
C CYS A 552 -13.94 -10.44 -32.09
N CYS A 553 -13.53 -9.65 -33.08
CA CYS A 553 -12.32 -9.93 -33.84
C CYS A 553 -11.10 -9.51 -33.01
N GLY A 554 -10.34 -10.50 -32.53
CA GLY A 554 -9.00 -10.30 -32.00
C GLY A 554 -8.04 -9.85 -33.10
N PHE A 555 -7.06 -9.03 -32.72
CA PHE A 555 -5.95 -8.61 -33.56
C PHE A 555 -4.99 -9.78 -33.76
N ASP A 556 -4.86 -10.28 -34.99
CA ASP A 556 -3.65 -10.96 -35.46
C ASP A 556 -2.86 -9.97 -36.33
N ARG A 557 -1.57 -9.76 -35.98
CA ARG A 557 -0.64 -8.99 -36.80
C ARG A 557 -0.27 -9.82 -38.03
N HIS A 558 -0.68 -9.38 -39.21
CA HIS A 558 0.06 -9.64 -40.43
C HIS A 558 0.46 -8.34 -41.11
N SER A 559 1.76 -8.08 -41.12
CA SER A 559 2.45 -7.07 -41.92
C SER A 559 2.42 -7.49 -43.38
N GLY A 560 1.67 -6.75 -44.21
CA GLY A 560 1.73 -6.81 -45.67
C GLY A 560 2.19 -5.47 -46.22
N GLU A 561 3.50 -5.27 -46.29
CA GLU A 561 4.13 -4.22 -47.09
C GLU A 561 3.99 -4.60 -48.58
N SER A 562 3.43 -3.70 -49.39
CA SER A 562 3.47 -3.80 -50.84
C SER A 562 4.76 -3.18 -51.37
N GLN A 563 5.61 -3.98 -52.01
CA GLN A 563 6.75 -3.52 -52.82
C GLN A 563 6.38 -3.56 -54.32
N PRO A 564 6.93 -2.65 -55.15
CA PRO A 564 6.58 -2.53 -56.57
C PRO A 564 7.37 -3.49 -57.48
N ASN A 565 6.77 -3.70 -58.66
CA ASN A 565 7.23 -4.45 -59.84
C ASN A 565 8.74 -4.57 -60.06
N GLN A 566 9.22 -5.80 -60.28
CA GLN A 566 10.29 -6.12 -61.22
C GLN A 566 10.04 -7.50 -61.84
N ASN A 567 10.07 -7.57 -63.16
CA ASN A 567 10.03 -8.82 -63.92
C ASN A 567 11.48 -9.24 -64.24
N THR A 568 11.68 -10.55 -64.33
CA THR A 568 12.76 -11.29 -65.01
C THR A 568 14.17 -11.43 -64.38
N ILE A 569 14.44 -12.68 -63.98
CA ILE A 569 15.55 -13.58 -64.42
C ILE A 569 16.70 -13.90 -63.42
N MET A 570 16.68 -15.19 -63.04
CA MET A 570 17.73 -16.19 -62.80
C MET A 570 18.66 -16.18 -61.55
N LYS A 571 18.45 -17.28 -60.79
CA LYS A 571 19.40 -18.32 -60.30
C LYS A 571 20.32 -18.02 -59.10
N LYS A 572 20.07 -18.82 -58.05
CA LYS A 572 20.89 -19.16 -56.85
C LYS A 572 22.37 -19.50 -57.21
N PRO A 573 23.35 -19.35 -56.29
CA PRO A 573 23.61 -20.35 -55.23
C PRO A 573 24.00 -19.80 -53.84
N SER A 574 23.87 -20.68 -52.86
CA SER A 574 24.15 -20.55 -51.42
C SER A 574 25.64 -20.38 -51.09
N ILE A 575 26.00 -19.57 -50.07
CA ILE A 575 27.27 -19.66 -49.31
C ILE A 575 27.05 -19.21 -47.84
N LEU A 576 27.49 -20.05 -46.89
CA LEU A 576 27.71 -19.77 -45.46
C LEU A 576 28.99 -18.92 -45.25
N ILE A 577 29.04 -18.06 -44.22
CA ILE A 577 30.25 -17.55 -43.49
C ILE A 577 29.70 -16.75 -42.28
N ALA A 578 29.88 -17.15 -41.01
CA ALA A 578 31.05 -17.18 -40.12
C ALA A 578 31.38 -15.84 -39.40
N LEU A 579 31.55 -15.95 -38.07
CA LEU A 579 31.90 -14.89 -37.12
C LEU A 579 33.23 -14.19 -37.45
N ALA A 580 33.28 -12.87 -37.23
CA ALA A 580 34.46 -12.15 -36.73
C ALA A 580 34.05 -10.82 -36.08
N LEU A 581 34.29 -10.67 -34.78
CA LEU A 581 34.18 -9.39 -34.05
C LEU A 581 35.50 -8.62 -34.23
N GLY A 582 35.42 -7.45 -34.85
CA GLY A 582 36.51 -6.47 -34.98
C GLY A 582 36.27 -5.28 -34.07
N ALA A 583 37.34 -4.85 -33.39
CA ALA A 583 37.41 -3.68 -32.53
C ALA A 583 37.28 -2.35 -33.29
N PHE A 584 36.75 -1.32 -32.62
CA PHE A 584 36.87 0.11 -32.99
C PHE A 584 36.64 1.00 -31.75
N PRO A 585 37.06 2.29 -31.75
CA PRO A 585 37.80 2.90 -30.67
C PRO A 585 37.00 3.95 -29.90
N VAL A 586 37.62 4.38 -28.79
CA VAL A 586 37.21 5.48 -27.92
C VAL A 586 37.14 6.81 -28.68
N LEU A 587 36.01 7.52 -28.53
CA LEU A 587 35.90 8.95 -28.82
C LEU A 587 35.31 9.65 -27.59
N THR A 588 36.13 10.54 -27.01
CA THR A 588 35.82 11.40 -25.86
C THR A 588 34.97 12.60 -26.27
N LEU A 589 33.91 12.89 -25.49
CA LEU A 589 33.36 14.24 -25.36
C LEU A 589 33.11 14.55 -23.88
N ALA A 590 33.51 15.77 -23.51
CA ALA A 590 33.63 16.30 -22.17
C ALA A 590 32.28 16.54 -21.48
N GLN A 591 32.27 16.34 -20.16
CA GLN A 591 31.14 16.60 -19.28
C GLN A 591 31.50 17.81 -18.38
N GLU A 592 30.73 18.88 -18.49
CA GLU A 592 30.84 20.07 -17.64
C GLU A 592 30.48 19.74 -16.18
N THR A 593 31.29 20.25 -15.27
CA THR A 593 31.18 20.05 -13.81
C THR A 593 30.42 21.22 -13.19
N PRO A 594 29.37 21.01 -12.37
CA PRO A 594 28.75 22.10 -11.61
C PRO A 594 29.58 22.41 -10.35
N THR A 595 29.94 23.67 -10.19
CA THR A 595 30.67 24.26 -9.06
C THR A 595 29.90 24.19 -7.75
N ALA A 596 30.58 23.74 -6.68
CA ALA A 596 30.13 23.83 -5.29
C ALA A 596 30.43 25.22 -4.68
N PRO A 597 29.61 25.74 -3.76
CA PRO A 597 29.82 27.05 -3.13
C PRO A 597 30.87 27.01 -2.00
N GLN A 598 31.73 28.04 -1.94
CA GLN A 598 32.72 28.25 -0.87
C GLN A 598 32.08 28.78 0.44
N PRO A 599 32.64 28.45 1.62
CA PRO A 599 32.49 29.25 2.84
C PRO A 599 33.66 30.25 3.02
N PRO A 600 33.47 31.34 3.79
CA PRO A 600 34.42 32.45 3.85
C PRO A 600 35.61 32.18 4.78
N THR A 601 36.76 32.73 4.39
CA THR A 601 38.04 32.71 5.12
C THR A 601 38.14 33.84 6.15
N GLY A 602 38.60 33.51 7.36
CA GLY A 602 39.15 34.44 8.35
C GLY A 602 40.23 33.73 9.16
N GLY A 603 41.48 34.15 9.03
CA GLY A 603 42.67 33.40 9.44
C GLY A 603 43.22 33.69 10.83
N GLY A 604 44.19 32.87 11.23
CA GLY A 604 45.10 33.14 12.35
C GLY A 604 45.95 31.92 12.77
N GLY A 605 47.22 31.87 12.36
CA GLY A 605 48.33 31.30 13.14
C GLY A 605 48.71 29.82 12.96
N ARG A 606 49.72 29.58 12.11
CA ARG A 606 50.66 28.42 12.15
C ARG A 606 51.94 28.88 12.91
N PRO A 607 52.87 28.03 13.43
CA PRO A 607 53.59 27.05 12.60
C PRO A 607 54.21 25.78 13.24
N GLY A 608 54.64 24.85 12.37
CA GLY A 608 55.68 23.81 12.60
C GLY A 608 55.13 22.38 12.67
N GLY A 609 55.54 21.38 11.88
CA GLY A 609 56.72 21.27 11.03
C GLY A 609 56.65 20.12 10.01
N GLN A 610 57.75 20.01 9.25
CA GLN A 610 58.01 19.26 8.03
C GLN A 610 57.84 17.73 8.11
N GLY A 611 57.55 17.14 6.94
CA GLY A 611 58.52 16.22 6.33
C GLY A 611 58.07 14.78 6.07
N GLY A 612 57.90 14.45 4.79
CA GLY A 612 58.43 13.20 4.20
C GLY A 612 57.56 11.94 4.23
N GLY A 613 57.11 11.50 3.06
CA GLY A 613 57.02 10.05 2.79
C GLY A 613 58.44 9.45 2.69
N PRO A 614 58.58 8.12 2.80
CA PRO A 614 58.59 7.30 1.59
C PRO A 614 57.98 5.90 1.76
N GLY A 615 57.74 5.23 0.62
CA GLY A 615 57.24 3.86 0.55
C GLY A 615 58.29 2.75 0.71
N ALA A 616 57.72 1.54 0.75
CA ALA A 616 58.23 0.21 0.38
C ALA A 616 59.42 -0.39 1.14
N GLN A 617 59.17 -1.47 1.90
CA GLN A 617 59.68 -2.83 1.63
C GLN A 617 59.15 -3.86 2.64
N GLY A 618 58.97 -5.10 2.15
CA GLY A 618 58.07 -6.11 2.71
C GLY A 618 58.61 -7.04 3.79
N GLY A 619 57.67 -7.82 4.34
CA GLY A 619 57.87 -8.95 5.25
C GLY A 619 56.78 -10.02 5.02
N PRO A 620 57.04 -11.30 5.33
CA PRO A 620 56.56 -12.46 4.58
C PRO A 620 55.11 -12.86 4.86
N GLY A 621 54.49 -13.47 3.85
CA GLY A 621 53.05 -13.70 3.70
C GLY A 621 52.35 -14.30 4.92
N GLY A 622 51.44 -13.52 5.50
CA GLY A 622 50.32 -14.07 6.25
C GLY A 622 49.36 -14.73 5.27
N GLN A 623 49.28 -16.07 5.29
CA GLN A 623 48.28 -16.80 4.53
C GLN A 623 46.89 -16.24 4.88
N ARG A 624 46.24 -15.63 3.89
CA ARG A 624 44.85 -15.20 4.00
C ARG A 624 44.02 -16.47 4.17
N ILE A 625 43.58 -16.76 5.41
CA ILE A 625 42.67 -17.87 5.67
C ILE A 625 41.31 -17.44 5.12
N VAL A 626 41.09 -17.68 3.83
CA VAL A 626 39.77 -17.56 3.20
C VAL A 626 38.94 -18.76 3.63
N SER A 627 37.70 -18.50 4.06
CA SER A 627 36.74 -19.56 4.38
C SER A 627 36.44 -20.36 3.11
N PRO A 628 36.39 -21.71 3.16
CA PRO A 628 35.93 -22.55 2.04
C PRO A 628 34.59 -22.09 1.45
N LEU A 629 33.74 -21.45 2.27
CA LEU A 629 32.48 -20.84 1.82
C LEU A 629 32.70 -19.71 0.80
N ILE A 630 33.67 -18.84 1.06
CA ILE A 630 33.99 -17.71 0.17
C ILE A 630 34.71 -18.21 -1.07
N GLU A 631 35.59 -19.20 -0.93
CA GLU A 631 36.29 -19.80 -2.07
C GLU A 631 35.35 -20.58 -3.01
N ALA A 632 34.25 -21.12 -2.50
CA ALA A 632 33.23 -21.75 -3.35
C ALA A 632 32.40 -20.71 -4.12
N LEU A 633 32.12 -19.55 -3.53
CA LEU A 633 31.29 -18.51 -4.14
C LEU A 633 32.09 -17.64 -5.13
N ASP A 634 33.34 -17.33 -4.81
CA ASP A 634 34.28 -16.60 -5.67
C ASP A 634 35.04 -17.61 -6.55
N SER A 635 34.34 -18.10 -7.57
CA SER A 635 34.84 -19.17 -8.45
C SER A 635 36.02 -18.71 -9.31
N ASN A 636 36.05 -17.42 -9.66
CA ASN A 636 37.13 -16.83 -10.45
C ASN A 636 38.33 -16.36 -9.58
N LYS A 637 38.18 -16.33 -8.25
CA LYS A 637 39.17 -15.96 -7.23
C LYS A 637 39.68 -14.53 -7.35
N ASP A 638 38.86 -13.62 -7.87
CA ASP A 638 39.20 -12.21 -8.02
C ASP A 638 38.92 -11.38 -6.73
N GLY A 639 38.26 -11.99 -5.74
CA GLY A 639 37.91 -11.38 -4.46
C GLY A 639 36.59 -10.62 -4.48
N VAL A 640 35.81 -10.67 -5.56
CA VAL A 640 34.52 -10.01 -5.76
C VAL A 640 33.50 -11.01 -6.28
N ILE A 641 32.44 -11.27 -5.52
CA ILE A 641 31.35 -12.15 -5.98
C ILE A 641 30.47 -11.36 -6.96
N ASP A 642 30.57 -11.67 -8.26
CA ASP A 642 29.85 -10.96 -9.32
C ASP A 642 28.44 -11.52 -9.61
N ALA A 643 27.70 -10.90 -10.53
CA ALA A 643 26.34 -11.31 -10.85
C ALA A 643 26.23 -12.72 -11.46
N VAL A 644 27.27 -13.19 -12.14
CA VAL A 644 27.34 -14.55 -12.71
C VAL A 644 27.59 -15.57 -11.60
N GLU A 645 28.48 -15.25 -10.67
CA GLU A 645 28.79 -16.09 -9.51
C GLU A 645 27.63 -16.16 -8.50
N ILE A 646 26.91 -15.05 -8.29
CA ILE A 646 25.68 -15.03 -7.51
C ILE A 646 24.61 -15.94 -8.14
N ALA A 647 24.48 -15.92 -9.47
CA ALA A 647 23.52 -16.77 -10.17
C ALA A 647 23.88 -18.27 -10.08
N GLN A 648 25.17 -18.60 -9.90
CA GLN A 648 25.68 -19.96 -9.79
C GLN A 648 25.89 -20.43 -8.33
N ALA A 649 25.63 -19.55 -7.35
CA ALA A 649 25.92 -19.79 -5.94
C ALA A 649 25.31 -21.11 -5.41
N ALA A 650 24.08 -21.45 -5.82
CA ALA A 650 23.43 -22.68 -5.38
C ALA A 650 24.20 -23.95 -5.81
N ASP A 651 24.73 -23.98 -7.03
CA ASP A 651 25.48 -25.13 -7.54
C ASP A 651 26.91 -25.16 -7.00
N SER A 652 27.49 -23.99 -6.70
CA SER A 652 28.79 -23.89 -6.03
C SER A 652 28.72 -24.33 -4.57
N LEU A 653 27.65 -23.98 -3.84
CA LEU A 653 27.46 -24.38 -2.44
C LEU A 653 27.16 -25.87 -2.28
N LYS A 654 26.43 -26.49 -3.21
CA LYS A 654 26.22 -27.95 -3.22
C LYS A 654 27.52 -28.75 -3.26
N LYS A 655 28.60 -28.19 -3.80
CA LYS A 655 29.92 -28.87 -3.82
C LYS A 655 30.56 -28.96 -2.43
N LEU A 656 30.09 -28.15 -1.48
CA LEU A 656 30.54 -28.18 -0.08
C LEU A 656 29.75 -29.20 0.77
N ASP A 657 28.55 -29.60 0.33
CA ASP A 657 27.71 -30.60 1.02
C ASP A 657 28.26 -32.00 0.70
N LYS A 658 29.16 -32.46 1.57
CA LYS A 658 29.91 -33.71 1.36
C LYS A 658 29.08 -34.93 1.74
N ASN A 659 28.16 -34.77 2.68
CA ASN A 659 27.30 -35.86 3.15
C ASN A 659 25.99 -35.97 2.34
N ALA A 660 25.74 -35.02 1.42
CA ALA A 660 24.58 -34.95 0.53
C ALA A 660 23.24 -34.91 1.27
N ASP A 661 23.21 -34.33 2.47
CA ASP A 661 22.01 -34.23 3.30
C ASP A 661 21.15 -32.98 2.98
N GLY A 662 21.61 -32.16 2.03
CA GLY A 662 20.95 -30.95 1.59
C GLY A 662 21.18 -29.75 2.50
N LYS A 663 22.13 -29.84 3.44
CA LYS A 663 22.53 -28.78 4.36
C LYS A 663 24.05 -28.60 4.31
N LEU A 664 24.51 -27.41 4.69
CA LEU A 664 25.93 -27.16 4.94
C LEU A 664 26.12 -26.99 6.43
N THR A 665 26.83 -27.93 7.03
CA THR A 665 27.18 -27.92 8.44
C THR A 665 28.56 -27.30 8.66
N GLU A 666 28.83 -26.87 9.88
CA GLU A 666 30.03 -26.15 10.24
C GLU A 666 31.33 -26.91 9.91
N ASP A 667 31.29 -28.24 9.93
CA ASP A 667 32.40 -29.11 9.54
C ASP A 667 32.69 -29.10 8.03
N GLU A 668 31.73 -28.65 7.22
CA GLU A 668 31.81 -28.67 5.75
C GLU A 668 32.30 -27.35 5.15
N PHE A 669 32.14 -26.23 5.87
CA PHE A 669 32.57 -24.90 5.41
C PHE A 669 33.63 -24.23 6.28
N ARG A 670 34.20 -24.91 7.27
CA ARG A 670 35.36 -24.42 8.03
C ARG A 670 36.70 -24.78 7.37
N PRO A 671 37.70 -23.88 7.37
CA PRO A 671 39.04 -24.20 6.87
C PRO A 671 39.73 -25.21 7.78
N VAL A 672 40.24 -26.31 7.22
CA VAL A 672 41.09 -27.26 7.92
C VAL A 672 42.47 -26.62 8.15
N ARG A 673 42.87 -26.42 9.40
CA ARG A 673 44.21 -25.89 9.74
C ARG A 673 45.30 -26.93 9.42
N PRO A 674 46.34 -26.58 8.65
CA PRO A 674 47.52 -27.42 8.49
C PRO A 674 48.45 -27.28 9.71
N GLY A 675 48.67 -28.38 10.45
CA GLY A 675 49.87 -28.55 11.28
C GLY A 675 49.67 -28.53 12.80
N GLY A 676 49.69 -29.74 13.38
CA GLY A 676 49.87 -29.99 14.80
C GLY A 676 50.00 -31.50 15.05
N LEU A 677 51.10 -32.12 14.60
CA LEU A 677 51.43 -33.51 14.92
C LEU A 677 52.81 -33.58 15.59
N GLY A 678 52.82 -34.02 16.86
CA GLY A 678 53.98 -34.39 17.65
C GLY A 678 53.58 -34.61 19.11
N GLY A 679 53.63 -35.80 19.71
CA GLY A 679 54.20 -37.05 19.23
C GLY A 679 53.77 -38.27 20.04
N GLN A 680 54.09 -39.44 19.48
CA GLN A 680 54.00 -40.76 20.11
C GLN A 680 55.39 -41.19 20.63
N GLY A 681 55.43 -41.91 21.76
CA GLY A 681 56.60 -42.66 22.25
C GLY A 681 56.48 -43.03 23.73
N ARG A 682 55.77 -44.12 24.08
CA ARG A 682 56.25 -45.48 24.44
C ARG A 682 56.80 -45.66 25.88
N GLY A 683 56.03 -46.35 26.73
CA GLY A 683 56.44 -47.67 27.27
C GLY A 683 56.75 -47.85 28.77
N GLN A 684 55.86 -48.61 29.44
CA GLN A 684 56.13 -49.74 30.36
C GLN A 684 56.17 -49.52 31.91
N GLY A 685 55.28 -50.26 32.62
CA GLY A 685 55.39 -50.65 34.04
C GLY A 685 54.06 -50.62 34.85
N GLY A 686 53.35 -51.75 35.00
CA GLY A 686 52.16 -51.90 35.89
C GLY A 686 52.51 -52.43 37.30
N PRO A 687 51.60 -53.10 38.06
CA PRO A 687 50.15 -52.92 38.26
C PRO A 687 49.77 -52.74 39.77
N GLY A 688 48.55 -52.29 40.10
CA GLY A 688 48.06 -52.25 41.48
C GLY A 688 46.54 -52.12 41.60
N GLN A 689 45.93 -52.99 42.42
CA GLN A 689 44.51 -53.31 42.56
C GLN A 689 43.68 -52.36 43.44
N GLY A 690 42.34 -52.43 43.26
CA GLY A 690 41.27 -52.16 44.25
C GLY A 690 40.75 -50.73 44.22
N GLY A 691 39.45 -50.40 44.21
CA GLY A 691 38.16 -51.08 44.32
C GLY A 691 37.08 -49.95 44.36
N PRO A 692 35.79 -50.21 44.08
CA PRO A 692 34.80 -49.15 43.84
C PRO A 692 34.05 -48.73 45.11
N SER A 693 33.70 -47.45 45.24
CA SER A 693 32.75 -46.95 46.24
C SER A 693 31.68 -46.11 45.56
N GLY A 694 30.42 -46.56 45.67
CA GLY A 694 29.24 -45.96 45.07
C GLY A 694 28.69 -44.72 45.80
N PRO A 695 27.54 -44.21 45.34
CA PRO A 695 26.95 -42.95 45.79
C PRO A 695 26.03 -43.14 47.01
N ALA A 696 25.85 -42.08 47.80
CA ALA A 696 24.94 -42.03 48.94
C ALA A 696 23.96 -40.83 48.80
N PRO A 697 22.76 -40.93 49.41
CA PRO A 697 21.52 -40.47 48.77
C PRO A 697 20.77 -39.34 49.50
N GLU A 698 19.65 -38.96 48.89
CA GLU A 698 18.60 -38.02 49.28
C GLU A 698 18.09 -38.16 50.73
N SER A 699 17.61 -37.04 51.28
CA SER A 699 16.83 -36.97 52.52
C SER A 699 15.42 -36.40 52.22
N PRO A 700 14.33 -37.00 52.74
CA PRO A 700 12.95 -36.53 52.57
C PRO A 700 12.47 -35.64 53.74
N PRO A 701 11.28 -34.99 53.63
CA PRO A 701 10.87 -33.91 54.53
C PRO A 701 9.95 -34.38 55.68
N ALA A 702 9.92 -33.63 56.78
CA ALA A 702 8.78 -33.58 57.70
C ALA A 702 8.77 -32.27 58.53
N GLN A 703 7.63 -31.58 58.44
CA GLN A 703 7.08 -30.57 59.36
C GLN A 703 6.47 -31.29 60.59
N PRO A 704 6.12 -30.62 61.72
CA PRO A 704 5.61 -29.25 61.90
C PRO A 704 6.66 -28.22 62.35
#